data_AF-T2J785-F1
#
_entry.id   AF-T2J785-F1
#
_cell.length_a   1.000
_cell.length_b   1.000
_cell.length_c   1.000
_cell.angle_alpha   90.00
_cell.angle_beta   90.00
_cell.angle_gamma   90.00
#
_symmetry.space_group_name_H-M   'P 1'
#
loop_
_entity.id
_entity.type
_entity.pdbx_description
1 polymer ?
#
loop_
_entity_poly.entity_id
_entity_poly.type
_entity_poly.pdbx_seq_one_letter_code
_entity_poly.pdbx_strand_id
1 'polypeptide(L)'
;MREFLGEKLPNYMIPSAFVMLEKLPLTPNGKIDRKALPVPEKTPISSNEIVLPSTPIEDLLAGIWTEILGIETVGIHNDFFELGGHSLIATRIMSQIRQVFNVDIPLRNLFEKPTIAELAKEIEKVINSDVGVEVVSIERVSREQELPLSFAQQRLWFLAQIEPDSPFYNMSSTIEVEGSINVAVLEQSFNEIIRRHESLRTTFAMGENGPIQIIAPEQSIKITTIDLHNLDVNEQTGQVQKLALEEAQTPFNLADGLLIRISLLQLGERKNVLLLNIHHIISDAWSMGVLVKELATFYENLVNDKPVQLPELPIQYADFAVWQRQPLQAEKLDKQLAYWRQQLSGVPDSFNIPTDKPRPELQTFRGAVSEFSLSTELSEKVTHLSRQEGVTLFMTLLATLQLLLYKYKKQKDVLVGTDVANRNYKEVEPLIGFFINILVLRANFSGNPTFRELLEQVREVTLGAYANQDFPFTKLVETVRPERNLSRTPLFQVLFVLNNTPIPQLEVSGLKFTPLMVDTETSKFDMALFVSETETGLKGMWQYNSDLFDLSTMTRLSAQFETLLNNIVNQPNTSIESLEILTKEEQDKMKLAQTKNKKARLMKLTKIKPKAVNVPKKLVNTSLLDPDNLLPLVIEPDHEDTQLAGWAKNQKEFIESKLLEHGAILFRDFKIDSATEFENFASAICPNLFGEYGDLPRENSEGKVYGATVYPADKSILFHNESSHLQTWPMKIWFFCMHPAEQGGETPIVDCRKIYRSLNPQLRERLEQKQLMYVRNFIRGVDVSWEEFFKTSDRQEVENYCRQNALEFEWLSDNNLRTRSYRQAITKHPQTGEMVFFNQIQLHHISFLEPSIQESLLSLFGEENLPRNVYYGDGSPIEKSVIDEITEVYQRLKVTFSWNKGDILMLDNMLTVHSRNPYIGYRKILVAMGEINNKNNIKGGHNV
;
A
#
# COMPACT_ATOMS: atom_id res chain seq x y z
N MET A 1 36.25 27.14 14.84
CA MET A 1 35.41 26.16 15.55
C MET A 1 34.03 26.08 14.94
N ARG A 2 33.28 27.19 14.80
CA ARG A 2 32.01 27.23 14.08
C ARG A 2 32.12 26.70 12.64
N GLU A 3 33.08 27.20 11.87
CA GLU A 3 33.38 26.75 10.50
C GLU A 3 33.70 25.24 10.44
N PHE A 4 34.66 24.77 11.24
CA PHE A 4 34.99 23.35 11.39
C PHE A 4 33.79 22.45 11.79
N LEU A 5 32.85 22.99 12.58
CA LEU A 5 31.62 22.26 12.94
C LEU A 5 30.58 22.35 11.83
N GLY A 6 30.47 23.45 11.09
CA GLY A 6 29.57 23.59 9.95
C GLY A 6 29.92 22.68 8.78
N GLU A 7 31.19 22.29 8.65
CA GLU A 7 31.63 21.24 7.72
C GLU A 7 31.10 19.84 8.10
N LYS A 8 30.65 19.63 9.35
CA LYS A 8 30.34 18.30 9.90
C LYS A 8 28.98 18.17 10.56
N LEU A 9 28.31 19.27 10.88
CA LEU A 9 27.06 19.33 11.62
C LEU A 9 26.10 20.33 10.94
N PRO A 10 24.79 20.06 10.95
CA PRO A 10 23.79 21.04 10.55
C PRO A 10 23.83 22.32 11.41
N ASN A 11 23.45 23.47 10.83
CA ASN A 11 23.52 24.77 11.50
C ASN A 11 22.82 24.81 12.87
N TYR A 12 21.71 24.11 13.05
CA TYR A 12 20.97 24.06 14.33
C TYR A 12 21.70 23.25 15.42
N MET A 13 22.65 22.38 15.07
CA MET A 13 23.48 21.62 16.03
C MET A 13 24.76 22.35 16.43
N ILE A 14 25.09 23.47 15.76
CA ILE A 14 26.28 24.25 16.09
C ILE A 14 25.96 25.12 17.31
N PRO A 15 26.69 24.99 18.44
CA PRO A 15 26.42 25.77 19.65
C PRO A 15 26.32 27.27 19.35
N SER A 16 25.30 27.91 19.92
CA SER A 16 25.10 29.36 19.78
C SER A 16 26.23 30.16 20.43
N ALA A 17 26.92 29.61 21.42
CA ALA A 17 28.10 30.18 22.06
C ALA A 17 29.20 29.13 22.31
N PHE A 18 30.47 29.57 22.22
CA PHE A 18 31.64 28.77 22.58
C PHE A 18 32.38 29.46 23.73
N VAL A 19 32.50 28.77 24.87
CA VAL A 19 33.20 29.31 26.05
C VAL A 19 34.48 28.53 26.27
N MET A 20 35.62 29.20 26.13
CA MET A 20 36.93 28.59 26.40
C MET A 20 37.17 28.54 27.91
N LEU A 21 37.54 27.37 28.42
CA LEU A 21 37.92 27.13 29.81
C LEU A 21 39.28 26.45 29.84
N GLU A 22 40.17 26.85 30.73
CA GLU A 22 41.44 26.14 30.96
C GLU A 22 41.20 24.74 31.55
N LYS A 23 40.13 24.56 32.34
CA LYS A 23 39.73 23.30 32.94
C LYS A 23 38.23 23.25 33.25
N LEU A 24 37.61 22.09 33.06
CA LEU A 24 36.20 21.88 33.43
C LEU A 24 36.06 21.84 34.97
N PRO A 25 35.14 22.60 35.57
CA PRO A 25 34.86 22.52 37.00
C PRO A 25 34.25 21.14 37.33
N LEU A 26 34.72 20.54 38.41
CA LEU A 26 34.28 19.21 38.84
C LEU A 26 33.60 19.33 40.22
N THR A 27 32.53 18.55 40.39
CA THR A 27 31.92 18.26 41.69
C THR A 27 32.91 17.48 42.58
N PRO A 28 32.70 17.44 43.91
CA PRO A 28 33.50 16.62 44.82
C PRO A 28 33.56 15.12 44.44
N ASN A 29 32.58 14.64 43.67
CA ASN A 29 32.48 13.26 43.18
C ASN A 29 33.16 13.05 41.80
N GLY A 30 33.92 14.04 41.29
CA GLY A 30 34.66 13.94 40.04
C GLY A 30 33.84 14.08 38.75
N LYS A 31 32.53 14.38 38.84
CA LYS A 31 31.67 14.69 37.68
C LYS A 31 31.74 16.18 37.33
N ILE A 32 31.50 16.55 36.06
CA ILE A 32 31.42 17.95 35.62
C ILE A 32 30.32 18.68 36.41
N ASP A 33 30.69 19.79 37.05
CA ASP A 33 29.74 20.66 37.73
C ASP A 33 29.12 21.65 36.74
N ARG A 34 27.97 21.27 36.17
CA ARG A 34 27.25 22.10 35.19
C ARG A 34 26.79 23.44 35.76
N LYS A 35 26.59 23.56 37.08
CA LYS A 35 26.16 24.82 37.72
C LYS A 35 27.31 25.80 37.91
N ALA A 36 28.54 25.29 37.96
CA ALA A 36 29.76 26.10 38.07
C ALA A 36 30.34 26.49 36.71
N LEU A 37 29.75 26.06 35.59
CA LEU A 37 30.14 26.55 34.27
C LEU A 37 29.75 28.04 34.14
N PRO A 38 30.63 28.90 33.61
CA PRO A 38 30.29 30.30 33.40
C PRO A 38 29.12 30.40 32.43
N VAL A 39 28.18 31.28 32.76
CA VAL A 39 27.08 31.65 31.86
C VAL A 39 27.74 32.27 30.62
N PRO A 40 27.42 31.78 29.40
CA PRO A 40 27.93 32.40 28.19
C PRO A 40 27.49 33.87 28.19
N GLU A 41 28.43 34.80 28.31
CA GLU A 41 28.14 36.20 28.04
C GLU A 41 27.58 36.26 26.61
N LYS A 42 26.48 37.00 26.39
CA LYS A 42 26.03 37.36 25.05
C LYS A 42 27.09 38.27 24.45
N THR A 43 28.21 37.69 24.02
CA THR A 43 29.19 38.38 23.22
C THR A 43 28.42 38.84 21.99
N PRO A 44 28.41 40.15 21.66
CA PRO A 44 27.91 40.59 20.38
C PRO A 44 28.64 39.73 19.35
N ILE A 45 27.86 39.10 18.46
CA ILE A 45 28.38 38.36 17.32
C ILE A 45 29.56 39.17 16.79
N SER A 46 30.76 38.57 16.80
CA SER A 46 31.96 39.23 16.31
C SER A 46 31.66 39.74 14.91
N SER A 47 31.59 41.06 14.79
CA SER A 47 31.01 41.85 13.72
C SER A 47 31.89 41.89 12.47
N ASN A 48 32.50 40.77 12.08
CA ASN A 48 33.43 40.72 10.96
C ASN A 48 32.97 39.89 9.75
N GLU A 49 31.82 39.20 9.77
CA GLU A 49 31.33 38.52 8.55
C GLU A 49 29.79 38.51 8.35
N ILE A 50 28.97 39.04 9.26
CA ILE A 50 27.54 39.29 8.96
C ILE A 50 27.45 40.69 8.36
N VAL A 51 27.55 40.78 7.04
CA VAL A 51 27.24 42.02 6.31
C VAL A 51 25.72 42.21 6.36
N LEU A 52 25.27 43.24 7.07
CA LEU A 52 23.87 43.60 7.17
C LEU A 52 23.39 44.29 5.89
N PRO A 53 22.07 44.27 5.60
CA PRO A 53 21.49 45.01 4.49
C PRO A 53 21.95 46.47 4.43
N SER A 54 22.38 46.89 3.25
CA SER A 54 22.91 48.23 2.98
C SER A 54 22.04 49.01 1.98
N THR A 55 21.17 48.32 1.24
CA THR A 55 20.22 48.92 0.30
C THR A 55 18.76 48.67 0.74
N PRO A 56 17.79 49.51 0.30
CA PRO A 56 16.37 49.28 0.61
C PRO A 56 15.83 47.93 0.12
N ILE A 57 16.34 47.42 -1.01
CA ILE A 57 15.95 46.11 -1.54
C ILE A 57 16.51 44.99 -0.66
N GLU A 58 17.77 45.09 -0.24
CA GLU A 58 18.37 44.13 0.70
C GLU A 58 17.63 44.11 2.04
N ASP A 59 17.19 45.26 2.54
CA ASP A 59 16.51 45.38 3.84
C ASP A 59 15.12 44.75 3.80
N LEU A 60 14.35 45.03 2.74
CA LEU A 60 13.05 44.39 2.49
C LEU A 60 13.19 42.87 2.31
N LEU A 61 14.21 42.41 1.56
CA LEU A 61 14.48 40.98 1.39
C LEU A 61 14.86 40.29 2.72
N ALA A 62 15.70 40.93 3.53
CA ALA A 62 16.04 40.42 4.85
C ALA A 62 14.81 40.32 5.76
N GLY A 63 13.91 41.31 5.70
CA GLY A 63 12.61 41.27 6.38
C GLY A 63 11.76 40.07 5.95
N ILE A 64 11.62 39.85 4.63
CA ILE A 64 10.88 38.68 4.09
C ILE A 64 11.49 37.36 4.58
N TRP A 65 12.82 37.24 4.54
CA TRP A 65 13.51 36.01 4.94
C TRP A 65 13.40 35.73 6.44
N THR A 66 13.61 36.75 7.29
CA THR A 66 13.48 36.62 8.74
C THR A 66 12.06 36.19 9.14
N GLU A 67 11.03 36.81 8.53
CA GLU A 67 9.63 36.46 8.79
C GLU A 67 9.31 35.01 8.40
N ILE A 68 9.69 34.59 7.19
CA ILE A 68 9.30 33.27 6.67
C ILE A 68 10.16 32.15 7.26
N LEU A 69 11.46 32.36 7.45
CA LEU A 69 12.37 31.37 8.06
C LEU A 69 12.26 31.32 9.59
N GLY A 70 11.64 32.32 10.22
CA GLY A 70 11.52 32.41 11.67
C GLY A 70 12.86 32.63 12.38
N ILE A 71 13.77 33.37 11.76
CA ILE A 71 15.12 33.68 12.29
C ILE A 71 15.21 35.15 12.71
N GLU A 72 15.98 35.44 13.76
CA GLU A 72 16.08 36.80 14.31
C GLU A 72 16.83 37.78 13.38
N THR A 73 17.91 37.33 12.73
CA THR A 73 18.73 38.16 11.83
C THR A 73 19.30 37.32 10.69
N VAL A 74 19.49 37.96 9.53
CA VAL A 74 20.11 37.34 8.34
C VAL A 74 21.11 38.31 7.71
N GLY A 75 22.32 37.82 7.42
CA GLY A 75 23.33 38.56 6.66
C GLY A 75 23.09 38.44 5.16
N ILE A 76 23.48 39.46 4.39
CA ILE A 76 23.17 39.51 2.95
C ILE A 76 23.87 38.43 2.12
N HIS A 77 24.93 37.82 2.66
CA HIS A 77 25.69 36.73 2.05
C HIS A 77 25.37 35.36 2.66
N ASN A 78 24.40 35.27 3.57
CA ASN A 78 23.96 33.98 4.07
C ASN A 78 23.15 33.27 2.98
N ASP A 79 23.48 32.00 2.78
CA ASP A 79 22.79 31.14 1.82
C ASP A 79 21.43 30.71 2.38
N PHE A 80 20.39 30.88 1.57
CA PHE A 80 19.01 30.55 1.88
C PHE A 80 18.82 29.10 2.37
N PHE A 81 19.48 28.15 1.70
CA PHE A 81 19.36 26.72 1.99
C PHE A 81 20.19 26.32 3.22
N GLU A 82 21.28 27.04 3.51
CA GLU A 82 22.02 26.88 4.77
C GLU A 82 21.22 27.35 5.99
N LEU A 83 20.33 28.32 5.81
CA LEU A 83 19.42 28.83 6.85
C LEU A 83 18.19 27.93 7.09
N GLY A 84 18.14 26.75 6.44
CA GLY A 84 17.01 25.83 6.55
C GLY A 84 15.91 26.06 5.51
N GLY A 85 16.17 26.89 4.50
CA GLY A 85 15.27 27.07 3.37
C GLY A 85 15.09 25.78 2.56
N HIS A 86 13.84 25.49 2.18
CA HIS A 86 13.48 24.40 1.28
C HIS A 86 12.43 24.87 0.26
N SER A 87 12.09 24.05 -0.74
CA SER A 87 11.25 24.44 -1.89
C SER A 87 9.91 25.09 -1.51
N LEU A 88 9.27 24.65 -0.42
CA LEU A 88 8.03 25.23 0.08
C LEU A 88 8.24 26.67 0.59
N ILE A 89 9.23 26.88 1.47
CA ILE A 89 9.62 28.20 1.98
C ILE A 89 10.08 29.10 0.82
N ALA A 90 10.85 28.55 -0.11
CA ALA A 90 11.33 29.25 -1.29
C ALA A 90 10.17 29.81 -2.12
N THR A 91 9.13 29.00 -2.35
CA THR A 91 7.93 29.42 -3.09
C THR A 91 7.19 30.55 -2.36
N ARG A 92 7.09 30.49 -1.02
CA ARG A 92 6.49 31.58 -0.21
C ARG A 92 7.31 32.87 -0.29
N ILE A 93 8.63 32.76 -0.22
CA ILE A 93 9.53 33.91 -0.38
C ILE A 93 9.36 34.54 -1.75
N MET A 94 9.34 33.76 -2.83
CA MET A 94 9.13 34.29 -4.17
C MET A 94 7.77 34.98 -4.31
N SER A 95 6.73 34.44 -3.67
CA SER A 95 5.41 35.07 -3.59
C SER A 95 5.45 36.43 -2.88
N GLN A 96 6.09 36.53 -1.71
CA GLN A 96 6.26 37.81 -1.01
C GLN A 96 7.12 38.79 -1.82
N ILE A 97 8.20 38.34 -2.46
CA ILE A 97 9.04 39.18 -3.33
C ILE A 97 8.20 39.77 -4.45
N ARG A 98 7.37 38.94 -5.10
CA ARG A 98 6.49 39.40 -6.17
C ARG A 98 5.52 40.48 -5.70
N GLN A 99 4.97 40.36 -4.50
CA GLN A 99 4.06 41.35 -3.93
C GLN A 99 4.77 42.64 -3.50
N VAL A 100 5.89 42.52 -2.80
CA VAL A 100 6.61 43.67 -2.23
C VAL A 100 7.28 44.51 -3.32
N PHE A 101 7.84 43.88 -4.34
CA PHE A 101 8.62 44.55 -5.38
C PHE A 101 7.91 44.67 -6.73
N ASN A 102 6.73 44.05 -6.90
CA ASN A 102 5.99 44.01 -8.16
C ASN A 102 6.81 43.46 -9.34
N VAL A 103 7.63 42.43 -9.08
CA VAL A 103 8.48 41.73 -10.05
C VAL A 103 8.16 40.24 -10.08
N ASP A 104 8.18 39.62 -11.25
CA ASP A 104 8.06 38.16 -11.37
C ASP A 104 9.45 37.58 -11.62
N ILE A 105 10.07 37.10 -10.55
CA ILE A 105 11.37 36.46 -10.61
C ILE A 105 11.14 34.95 -10.56
N PRO A 106 11.68 34.18 -11.53
CA PRO A 106 11.58 32.73 -11.49
C PRO A 106 12.18 32.16 -10.21
N LEU A 107 11.54 31.14 -9.61
CA LEU A 107 12.06 30.43 -8.43
C LEU A 107 13.50 29.93 -8.65
N ARG A 108 13.85 29.58 -9.89
CA ARG A 108 15.20 29.20 -10.32
C ARG A 108 16.26 30.23 -9.88
N ASN A 109 15.96 31.52 -9.93
CA ASN A 109 16.91 32.55 -9.54
C ASN A 109 17.32 32.43 -8.08
N LEU A 110 16.39 32.08 -7.17
CA LEU A 110 16.75 31.84 -5.76
C LEU A 110 17.67 30.62 -5.60
N PHE A 111 17.60 29.62 -6.47
CA PHE A 111 18.51 28.47 -6.47
C PHE A 111 19.88 28.78 -7.08
N GLU A 112 19.94 29.68 -8.05
CA GLU A 112 21.19 30.10 -8.69
C GLU A 112 21.89 31.22 -7.92
N LYS A 113 21.13 32.01 -7.15
CA LYS A 113 21.53 33.20 -6.41
C LYS A 113 20.92 33.14 -5.01
N PRO A 114 21.40 32.20 -4.18
CA PRO A 114 20.78 31.85 -2.91
C PRO A 114 21.08 32.84 -1.79
N THR A 115 21.63 34.02 -2.10
CA THR A 115 21.93 35.06 -1.11
C THR A 115 21.10 36.32 -1.37
N ILE A 116 20.77 37.07 -0.32
CA ILE A 116 20.04 38.34 -0.43
C ILE A 116 20.78 39.31 -1.36
N ALA A 117 22.10 39.42 -1.26
CA ALA A 117 22.91 40.32 -2.08
C ALA A 117 22.82 40.00 -3.58
N GLU A 118 22.73 38.72 -3.95
CA GLU A 118 22.63 38.31 -5.36
C GLU A 118 21.20 38.44 -5.88
N LEU A 119 20.20 38.11 -5.04
CA LEU A 119 18.80 38.22 -5.39
C LEU A 119 18.35 39.69 -5.51
N ALA A 120 18.87 40.57 -4.64
CA ALA A 120 18.66 42.02 -4.72
C ALA A 120 19.08 42.57 -6.10
N LYS A 121 20.22 42.13 -6.63
CA LYS A 121 20.69 42.53 -7.97
C LYS A 121 19.76 42.06 -9.09
N GLU A 122 19.09 40.92 -8.94
CA GLU A 122 18.11 40.47 -9.94
C GLU A 122 16.84 41.29 -9.87
N ILE A 123 16.35 41.59 -8.66
CA ILE A 123 15.22 42.50 -8.46
C ILE A 123 15.52 43.86 -9.09
N GLU A 124 16.70 44.42 -8.82
CA GLU A 124 17.14 45.70 -9.42
C GLU A 124 17.14 45.64 -10.95
N LYS A 125 17.65 44.55 -11.56
CA LYS A 125 17.62 44.41 -13.02
C LYS A 125 16.21 44.37 -13.59
N VAL A 126 15.29 43.64 -12.94
CA VAL A 126 13.90 43.56 -13.41
C VAL A 126 13.21 44.92 -13.28
N ILE A 127 13.35 45.59 -12.12
CA ILE A 127 12.83 46.94 -11.90
C ILE A 127 13.37 47.93 -12.94
N ASN A 128 14.66 47.89 -13.23
CA ASN A 128 15.29 48.81 -14.20
C ASN A 128 14.99 48.46 -15.67
N SER A 129 14.46 47.28 -15.95
CA SER A 129 14.14 46.84 -17.33
C SER A 129 12.77 47.30 -17.83
N ASP A 130 11.97 47.97 -17.00
CA ASP A 130 10.60 48.45 -17.29
C ASP A 130 9.64 47.33 -17.77
N VAL A 131 10.02 46.07 -17.58
CA VAL A 131 9.15 44.90 -17.76
C VAL A 131 8.27 44.79 -16.52
N GLY A 132 7.32 45.72 -16.39
CA GLY A 132 6.29 45.65 -15.37
C GLY A 132 5.50 44.35 -15.53
N VAL A 133 5.37 43.58 -14.46
CA VAL A 133 4.48 42.43 -14.43
C VAL A 133 3.12 42.93 -13.97
N GLU A 134 2.08 42.67 -14.77
CA GLU A 134 0.70 42.84 -14.31
C GLU A 134 0.44 41.77 -13.24
N VAL A 135 0.63 42.14 -11.97
CA VAL A 135 0.28 41.29 -10.83
C VAL A 135 -1.25 41.29 -10.73
N VAL A 136 -1.88 40.30 -11.34
CA VAL A 136 -3.33 40.10 -11.23
C VAL A 136 -3.65 39.65 -9.81
N SER A 137 -4.15 40.57 -8.99
CA SER A 137 -4.65 40.29 -7.63
C SER A 137 -5.92 39.44 -7.68
N ILE A 138 -6.10 38.59 -6.67
CA ILE A 138 -7.35 37.85 -6.48
C ILE A 138 -8.34 38.80 -5.81
N GLU A 139 -9.42 39.14 -6.51
CA GLU A 139 -10.46 40.05 -6.01
C GLU A 139 -11.65 39.27 -5.45
N ARG A 140 -12.31 39.85 -4.44
CA ARG A 140 -13.56 39.31 -3.90
C ARG A 140 -14.69 39.53 -4.90
N VAL A 141 -15.43 38.46 -5.20
CA VAL A 141 -16.50 38.48 -6.19
C VAL A 141 -17.89 38.44 -5.54
N SER A 142 -18.92 38.85 -6.29
CA SER A 142 -20.33 38.74 -5.86
C SER A 142 -20.72 37.28 -5.57
N ARG A 143 -21.52 37.04 -4.52
CA ARG A 143 -22.04 35.70 -4.15
C ARG A 143 -23.39 35.39 -4.80
N GLU A 144 -23.94 36.37 -5.53
CA GLU A 144 -25.19 36.29 -6.26
C GLU A 144 -25.03 35.70 -7.68
N GLN A 145 -23.79 35.50 -8.13
CA GLN A 145 -23.47 34.86 -9.42
C GLN A 145 -23.24 33.35 -9.27
N GLU A 146 -23.27 32.61 -10.38
CA GLU A 146 -22.78 31.22 -10.40
C GLU A 146 -21.27 31.18 -10.11
N LEU A 147 -20.89 30.52 -9.01
CA LEU A 147 -19.50 30.38 -8.60
C LEU A 147 -18.93 29.08 -9.18
N PRO A 148 -18.01 29.11 -10.15
CA PRO A 148 -17.44 27.90 -10.73
C PRO A 148 -16.59 27.13 -9.71
N LEU A 149 -16.41 25.82 -9.92
CA LEU A 149 -15.38 25.05 -9.22
C LEU A 149 -13.98 25.45 -9.69
N SER A 150 -13.00 25.39 -8.79
CA SER A 150 -11.59 25.39 -9.19
C SER A 150 -11.28 24.15 -10.08
N PHE A 151 -10.17 24.15 -10.82
CA PHE A 151 -9.79 22.98 -11.61
C PHE A 151 -9.59 21.73 -10.73
N ALA A 152 -9.09 21.91 -9.51
CA ALA A 152 -8.86 20.84 -8.55
C ALA A 152 -10.19 20.30 -7.99
N GLN A 153 -11.13 21.18 -7.61
CA GLN A 153 -12.46 20.76 -7.18
C GLN A 153 -13.22 20.05 -8.30
N GLN A 154 -13.17 20.56 -9.54
CA GLN A 154 -13.87 19.96 -10.68
C GLN A 154 -13.43 18.50 -10.91
N ARG A 155 -12.14 18.19 -10.71
CA ARG A 155 -11.63 16.82 -10.76
C ARG A 155 -12.33 15.91 -9.74
N LEU A 156 -12.35 16.31 -8.47
CA LEU A 156 -12.93 15.48 -7.42
C LEU A 156 -14.45 15.37 -7.57
N TRP A 157 -15.11 16.45 -7.97
CA TRP A 157 -16.53 16.44 -8.27
C TRP A 157 -16.86 15.45 -9.40
N PHE A 158 -16.08 15.46 -10.49
CA PHE A 158 -16.25 14.49 -11.59
C PHE A 158 -16.06 13.03 -11.13
N LEU A 159 -15.06 12.77 -10.28
CA LEU A 159 -14.85 11.42 -9.71
C LEU A 159 -16.03 10.98 -8.84
N ALA A 160 -16.58 11.89 -8.03
CA ALA A 160 -17.78 11.63 -7.23
C ALA A 160 -19.04 11.38 -8.06
N GLN A 161 -19.09 11.86 -9.32
CA GLN A 161 -20.19 11.52 -10.24
C GLN A 161 -20.07 10.10 -10.82
N ILE A 162 -18.85 9.57 -10.93
CA ILE A 162 -18.59 8.20 -11.44
C ILE A 162 -18.88 7.16 -10.36
N GLU A 163 -18.46 7.45 -9.14
CA GLU A 163 -18.59 6.56 -7.99
C GLU A 163 -19.26 7.32 -6.84
N PRO A 164 -20.61 7.47 -6.89
CA PRO A 164 -21.35 8.09 -5.80
C PRO A 164 -21.15 7.33 -4.49
N ASP A 165 -21.25 8.04 -3.37
CA ASP A 165 -21.18 7.47 -2.02
C ASP A 165 -19.84 6.78 -1.68
N SER A 166 -18.75 7.19 -2.33
CA SER A 166 -17.39 6.71 -2.03
C SER A 166 -16.74 7.53 -0.90
N PRO A 167 -16.27 6.90 0.20
CA PRO A 167 -15.51 7.57 1.27
C PRO A 167 -14.05 7.84 0.89
N PHE A 168 -13.64 7.51 -0.33
CA PHE A 168 -12.24 7.50 -0.76
C PHE A 168 -11.52 8.86 -0.65
N TYR A 169 -12.27 9.96 -0.71
CA TYR A 169 -11.77 11.32 -0.54
C TYR A 169 -12.10 11.92 0.83
N ASN A 170 -12.43 11.09 1.82
CA ASN A 170 -12.49 11.51 3.21
C ASN A 170 -11.07 11.77 3.75
N MET A 171 -10.93 12.80 4.58
CA MET A 171 -9.75 13.09 5.39
C MET A 171 -10.12 12.90 6.87
N SER A 172 -10.03 11.66 7.33
CA SER A 172 -10.32 11.32 8.73
C SER A 172 -9.08 11.47 9.62
N SER A 173 -9.26 12.11 10.76
CA SER A 173 -8.25 12.33 11.80
C SER A 173 -8.79 11.87 13.15
N THR A 174 -8.05 10.98 13.81
CA THR A 174 -8.30 10.54 15.19
C THR A 174 -7.30 11.21 16.10
N ILE A 175 -7.76 11.95 17.10
CA ILE A 175 -6.90 12.80 17.94
C ILE A 175 -7.17 12.48 19.41
N GLU A 176 -6.18 11.99 20.13
CA GLU A 176 -6.23 11.89 21.59
C GLU A 176 -6.19 13.30 22.19
N VAL A 177 -7.09 13.56 23.13
CA VAL A 177 -7.17 14.81 23.87
C VAL A 177 -6.98 14.51 25.34
N GLU A 178 -5.84 14.92 25.87
CA GLU A 178 -5.53 14.86 27.29
C GLU A 178 -5.83 16.20 27.96
N GLY A 179 -6.56 16.17 29.08
CA GLY A 179 -6.96 17.35 29.84
C GLY A 179 -8.47 17.51 29.97
N SER A 180 -8.89 18.52 30.75
CA SER A 180 -10.30 18.80 31.03
C SER A 180 -10.91 19.65 29.92
N ILE A 181 -11.47 18.99 28.89
CA ILE A 181 -12.04 19.67 27.74
C ILE A 181 -13.41 20.27 28.04
N ASN A 182 -13.61 21.54 27.66
CA ASN A 182 -14.92 22.18 27.65
C ASN A 182 -15.56 21.96 26.28
N VAL A 183 -16.46 20.99 26.19
CA VAL A 183 -17.10 20.58 24.93
C VAL A 183 -17.91 21.72 24.29
N ALA A 184 -18.56 22.56 25.09
CA ALA A 184 -19.33 23.70 24.57
C ALA A 184 -18.41 24.75 23.92
N VAL A 185 -17.26 25.04 24.54
CA VAL A 185 -16.25 25.95 23.98
C VAL A 185 -15.60 25.34 22.73
N LEU A 186 -15.36 24.02 22.71
CA LEU A 186 -14.87 23.32 21.54
C LEU A 186 -15.85 23.44 20.36
N GLU A 187 -17.14 23.16 20.60
CA GLU A 187 -18.20 23.30 19.61
C GLU A 187 -18.30 24.73 19.09
N GLN A 188 -18.28 25.73 19.98
CA GLN A 188 -18.29 27.13 19.59
C GLN A 188 -17.06 27.50 18.75
N SER A 189 -15.88 26.98 19.10
CA SER A 189 -14.64 27.23 18.34
C SER A 189 -14.73 26.70 16.91
N PHE A 190 -15.22 25.47 16.71
CA PHE A 190 -15.44 24.95 15.37
C PHE A 190 -16.51 25.72 14.59
N ASN A 191 -17.60 26.11 15.24
CA ASN A 191 -18.65 26.90 14.60
C ASN A 191 -18.16 28.27 14.14
N GLU A 192 -17.27 28.94 14.89
CA GLU A 192 -16.63 30.18 14.43
C GLU A 192 -15.72 29.96 13.21
N ILE A 193 -14.99 28.83 13.17
CA ILE A 193 -14.16 28.47 12.00
C ILE A 193 -15.05 28.20 10.78
N ILE A 194 -16.16 27.45 10.93
CA ILE A 194 -17.11 27.18 9.85
C ILE A 194 -17.76 28.47 9.34
N ARG A 195 -18.10 29.40 10.24
CA ARG A 195 -18.63 30.72 9.86
C ARG A 195 -17.62 31.51 9.04
N ARG A 196 -16.35 31.52 9.50
CA ARG A 196 -15.24 32.29 8.93
C ARG A 196 -14.78 31.79 7.55
N HIS A 197 -14.79 30.48 7.31
CA HIS A 197 -14.34 29.87 6.05
C HIS A 197 -15.52 29.34 5.24
N GLU A 198 -15.87 30.03 4.14
CA GLU A 198 -16.99 29.65 3.27
C GLU A 198 -16.89 28.20 2.76
N SER A 199 -15.67 27.70 2.51
CA SER A 199 -15.40 26.34 2.02
C SER A 199 -16.02 25.26 2.92
N LEU A 200 -16.02 25.47 4.25
CA LEU A 200 -16.56 24.49 5.22
C LEU A 200 -18.09 24.34 5.19
N ARG A 201 -18.77 25.29 4.55
CA ARG A 201 -20.24 25.35 4.38
C ARG A 201 -20.63 25.43 2.90
N THR A 202 -19.77 24.89 2.03
CA THR A 202 -19.97 24.84 0.59
C THR A 202 -20.37 23.43 0.15
N THR A 203 -21.41 23.36 -0.68
CA THR A 203 -21.84 22.17 -1.43
C THR A 203 -21.67 22.41 -2.93
N PHE A 204 -21.88 21.38 -3.74
CA PHE A 204 -21.60 21.39 -5.17
C PHE A 204 -22.79 20.87 -5.97
N ALA A 205 -23.16 21.60 -7.02
CA ALA A 205 -24.30 21.26 -7.88
C ALA A 205 -23.97 21.51 -9.35
N MET A 206 -24.87 21.07 -10.24
CA MET A 206 -24.81 21.45 -11.66
C MET A 206 -25.54 22.78 -11.86
N GLY A 207 -24.83 23.79 -12.39
CA GLY A 207 -25.39 25.06 -12.87
C GLY A 207 -25.65 25.03 -14.39
N GLU A 208 -25.97 26.18 -14.97
CA GLU A 208 -26.28 26.27 -16.40
C GLU A 208 -25.05 25.99 -17.30
N ASN A 209 -23.86 26.41 -16.85
CA ASN A 209 -22.62 26.34 -17.64
C ASN A 209 -21.60 25.31 -17.12
N GLY A 210 -22.02 24.43 -16.20
CA GLY A 210 -21.17 23.41 -15.59
C GLY A 210 -21.34 23.34 -14.07
N PRO A 211 -20.47 22.59 -13.36
CA PRO A 211 -20.58 22.48 -11.92
C PRO A 211 -20.27 23.81 -11.23
N ILE A 212 -21.03 24.12 -10.19
CA ILE A 212 -20.94 25.33 -9.38
C ILE A 212 -20.85 25.02 -7.88
N GLN A 213 -20.33 25.99 -7.13
CA GLN A 213 -20.28 26.01 -5.67
C GLN A 213 -21.53 26.69 -5.12
N ILE A 214 -22.17 26.09 -4.13
CA ILE A 214 -23.30 26.66 -3.39
C ILE A 214 -22.87 26.87 -1.94
N ILE A 215 -22.79 28.14 -1.54
CA ILE A 215 -22.31 28.52 -0.21
C ILE A 215 -23.54 28.77 0.68
N ALA A 216 -23.72 27.94 1.71
CA ALA A 216 -24.77 28.14 2.70
C ALA A 216 -24.45 29.36 3.59
N PRO A 217 -25.44 30.17 4.05
CA PRO A 217 -25.18 31.40 4.79
C PRO A 217 -24.46 31.18 6.12
N GLU A 218 -25.17 30.74 7.16
CA GLU A 218 -24.59 30.35 8.45
C GLU A 218 -25.14 28.97 8.82
N GLN A 219 -24.25 28.01 9.00
CA GLN A 219 -24.59 26.65 9.39
C GLN A 219 -23.64 26.22 10.50
N SER A 220 -24.19 25.68 11.57
CA SER A 220 -23.45 25.22 12.74
C SER A 220 -23.52 23.71 12.87
N ILE A 221 -22.42 23.12 13.32
CA ILE A 221 -22.40 21.73 13.76
C ILE A 221 -22.74 21.62 15.24
N LYS A 222 -23.16 20.42 15.64
CA LYS A 222 -23.15 19.98 17.03
C LYS A 222 -22.14 18.85 17.17
N ILE A 223 -21.34 18.88 18.21
CA ILE A 223 -20.39 17.80 18.50
C ILE A 223 -21.15 16.68 19.18
N THR A 224 -21.25 15.52 18.50
CA THR A 224 -21.81 14.32 19.11
C THR A 224 -20.82 13.74 20.11
N THR A 225 -21.25 13.62 21.36
CA THR A 225 -20.45 13.01 22.43
C THR A 225 -20.88 11.57 22.64
N ILE A 226 -19.93 10.64 22.57
CA ILE A 226 -20.14 9.22 22.83
C ILE A 226 -19.40 8.86 24.11
N ASP A 227 -20.14 8.35 25.09
CA ASP A 227 -19.60 8.05 26.40
C ASP A 227 -19.09 6.61 26.48
N LEU A 228 -17.78 6.45 26.67
CA LEU A 228 -17.09 5.17 26.81
C LEU A 228 -16.48 5.00 28.22
N HIS A 229 -16.77 5.89 29.18
CA HIS A 229 -16.11 5.88 30.49
C HIS A 229 -16.38 4.62 31.32
N ASN A 230 -17.50 3.95 31.06
CA ASN A 230 -17.91 2.74 31.79
C ASN A 230 -17.29 1.44 31.26
N LEU A 231 -16.60 1.49 30.13
CA LEU A 231 -15.95 0.33 29.52
C LEU A 231 -14.56 0.11 30.11
N ASP A 232 -14.07 -1.12 30.07
CA ASP A 232 -12.67 -1.38 30.41
C ASP A 232 -11.70 -0.81 29.34
N VAL A 233 -10.41 -0.66 29.67
CA VAL A 233 -9.44 -0.01 28.78
C VAL A 233 -9.27 -0.74 27.43
N ASN A 234 -9.40 -2.07 27.41
CA ASN A 234 -9.26 -2.85 26.17
C ASN A 234 -10.52 -2.68 25.31
N GLU A 235 -11.70 -2.72 25.93
CA GLU A 235 -12.99 -2.44 25.29
C GLU A 235 -13.04 -1.01 24.76
N GLN A 236 -12.59 -0.01 25.52
CA GLN A 236 -12.45 1.38 25.07
C GLN A 236 -11.58 1.47 23.82
N THR A 237 -10.40 0.84 23.84
CA THR A 237 -9.48 0.84 22.69
C THR A 237 -10.13 0.23 21.46
N GLY A 238 -10.82 -0.92 21.62
CA GLY A 238 -11.56 -1.56 20.52
C GLY A 238 -12.71 -0.71 19.98
N GLN A 239 -13.47 -0.02 20.85
CA GLN A 239 -14.54 0.87 20.43
C GLN A 239 -14.03 2.13 19.73
N VAL A 240 -12.92 2.72 20.21
CA VAL A 240 -12.28 3.87 19.54
C VAL A 240 -11.87 3.48 18.12
N GLN A 241 -11.20 2.34 17.93
CA GLN A 241 -10.81 1.85 16.60
C GLN A 241 -12.03 1.63 15.70
N LYS A 242 -13.06 0.96 16.23
CA LYS A 242 -14.30 0.68 15.48
C LYS A 242 -14.98 1.97 15.02
N LEU A 243 -15.23 2.91 15.93
CA LEU A 243 -15.93 4.17 15.62
C LEU A 243 -15.10 5.06 14.68
N ALA A 244 -13.78 5.10 14.84
CA ALA A 244 -12.90 5.82 13.92
C ALA A 244 -12.95 5.25 12.50
N LEU A 245 -13.00 3.92 12.36
CA LEU A 245 -13.12 3.26 11.05
C LEU A 245 -14.50 3.48 10.43
N GLU A 246 -15.57 3.35 11.20
CA GLU A 246 -16.95 3.63 10.75
C GLU A 246 -17.09 5.08 10.25
N GLU A 247 -16.57 6.05 10.99
CA GLU A 247 -16.58 7.46 10.58
C GLU A 247 -15.76 7.68 9.30
N ALA A 248 -14.56 7.10 9.22
CA ALA A 248 -13.71 7.19 8.03
C ALA A 248 -14.37 6.60 6.77
N GLN A 249 -15.13 5.52 6.91
CA GLN A 249 -15.81 4.81 5.81
C GLN A 249 -17.18 5.40 5.45
N THR A 250 -17.74 6.29 6.26
CA THR A 250 -19.03 6.90 5.96
C THR A 250 -18.84 7.99 4.89
N PRO A 251 -19.50 7.92 3.72
CA PRO A 251 -19.32 8.90 2.65
C PRO A 251 -19.98 10.25 2.94
N PHE A 252 -19.51 11.29 2.26
CA PHE A 252 -20.17 12.60 2.23
C PHE A 252 -20.99 12.75 0.93
N ASN A 253 -22.17 13.36 1.04
CA ASN A 253 -22.92 13.81 -0.12
C ASN A 253 -22.44 15.22 -0.53
N LEU A 254 -21.82 15.35 -1.70
CA LEU A 254 -21.29 16.65 -2.15
C LEU A 254 -22.38 17.69 -2.47
N ALA A 255 -23.62 17.25 -2.68
CA ALA A 255 -24.72 18.12 -3.05
C ALA A 255 -25.55 18.62 -1.86
N ASP A 256 -25.39 18.04 -0.66
CA ASP A 256 -26.22 18.35 0.50
C ASP A 256 -25.46 18.18 1.82
N GLY A 257 -25.77 19.06 2.79
CA GLY A 257 -25.18 19.06 4.12
C GLY A 257 -23.75 19.63 4.22
N LEU A 258 -23.20 19.59 5.44
CA LEU A 258 -21.82 20.01 5.70
C LEU A 258 -20.86 18.88 5.34
N LEU A 259 -19.76 19.23 4.68
CA LEU A 259 -18.70 18.28 4.30
C LEU A 259 -17.63 18.12 5.41
N ILE A 260 -18.04 18.35 6.65
CA ILE A 260 -17.24 18.21 7.88
C ILE A 260 -18.10 17.54 8.97
N ARG A 261 -17.54 16.56 9.67
CA ARG A 261 -18.16 15.86 10.80
C ARG A 261 -17.18 15.78 11.96
N ILE A 262 -17.71 15.96 13.17
CA ILE A 262 -16.93 15.99 14.42
C ILE A 262 -17.68 15.22 15.50
N SER A 263 -16.97 14.30 16.16
CA SER A 263 -17.48 13.59 17.34
C SER A 263 -16.42 13.48 18.43
N LEU A 264 -16.85 13.41 19.68
CA LEU A 264 -15.98 13.30 20.85
C LEU A 264 -16.30 12.01 21.60
N LEU A 265 -15.32 11.13 21.71
CA LEU A 265 -15.38 9.91 22.51
C LEU A 265 -14.81 10.22 23.90
N GLN A 266 -15.61 10.04 24.95
CA GLN A 266 -15.18 10.27 26.33
C GLN A 266 -14.68 8.97 26.94
N LEU A 267 -13.38 8.86 27.21
CA LEU A 267 -12.76 7.68 27.83
C LEU A 267 -12.63 7.84 29.35
N GLY A 268 -12.63 9.08 29.83
CA GLY A 268 -12.61 9.45 31.26
C GLY A 268 -12.59 10.96 31.45
N GLU A 269 -12.50 11.43 32.70
CA GLU A 269 -12.61 12.86 33.04
C GLU A 269 -11.58 13.77 32.36
N ARG A 270 -10.40 13.23 32.04
CA ARG A 270 -9.28 13.96 31.42
C ARG A 270 -8.74 13.27 30.17
N LYS A 271 -9.45 12.27 29.65
CA LYS A 271 -9.01 11.48 28.49
C LYS A 271 -10.16 11.36 27.50
N ASN A 272 -9.99 11.95 26.33
CA ASN A 272 -10.99 11.94 25.27
C ASN A 272 -10.33 11.62 23.94
N VAL A 273 -11.12 11.24 22.95
CA VAL A 273 -10.68 11.10 21.56
C VAL A 273 -11.62 11.91 20.67
N LEU A 274 -11.06 12.85 19.91
CA LEU A 274 -11.78 13.64 18.92
C LEU A 274 -11.65 12.94 17.55
N LEU A 275 -12.78 12.60 16.94
CA LEU A 275 -12.85 12.17 15.55
C LEU A 275 -13.25 13.37 14.70
N LEU A 276 -12.37 13.76 13.77
CA LEU A 276 -12.60 14.85 12.82
C LEU A 276 -12.50 14.28 11.41
N ASN A 277 -13.57 14.40 10.64
CA ASN A 277 -13.61 13.96 9.25
C ASN A 277 -14.06 15.10 8.34
N ILE A 278 -13.35 15.33 7.26
CA ILE A 278 -13.63 16.40 6.29
C ILE A 278 -13.43 15.88 4.86
N HIS A 279 -14.26 16.29 3.91
CA HIS A 279 -14.08 15.88 2.52
C HIS A 279 -12.94 16.67 1.85
N HIS A 280 -12.09 15.98 1.10
CA HIS A 280 -10.89 16.57 0.47
C HIS A 280 -11.22 17.66 -0.57
N ILE A 281 -12.45 17.74 -1.07
CA ILE A 281 -12.89 18.80 -2.01
C ILE A 281 -12.95 20.21 -1.39
N ILE A 282 -13.04 20.30 -0.05
CA ILE A 282 -13.12 21.56 0.69
C ILE A 282 -11.91 21.81 1.60
N SER A 283 -10.94 20.89 1.64
CA SER A 283 -9.78 20.96 2.54
C SER A 283 -8.58 20.20 1.99
N ASP A 284 -7.40 20.53 2.48
CA ASP A 284 -6.13 19.87 2.18
C ASP A 284 -5.20 19.87 3.40
N ALA A 285 -4.02 19.25 3.28
CA ALA A 285 -3.06 19.16 4.39
C ALA A 285 -2.66 20.54 4.96
N TRP A 286 -2.53 21.56 4.10
CA TRP A 286 -2.24 22.93 4.54
C TRP A 286 -3.43 23.53 5.31
N SER A 287 -4.64 23.30 4.83
CA SER A 287 -5.88 23.71 5.49
C SER A 287 -6.01 23.13 6.89
N MET A 288 -5.51 21.91 7.13
CA MET A 288 -5.47 21.34 8.47
C MET A 288 -4.57 22.13 9.43
N GLY A 289 -3.43 22.65 8.95
CA GLY A 289 -2.59 23.55 9.74
C GLY A 289 -3.29 24.86 10.10
N VAL A 290 -4.03 25.44 9.15
CA VAL A 290 -4.88 26.63 9.39
C VAL A 290 -5.96 26.33 10.43
N LEU A 291 -6.68 25.21 10.27
CA LEU A 291 -7.73 24.76 11.18
C LEU A 291 -7.20 24.58 12.60
N VAL A 292 -6.06 23.90 12.77
CA VAL A 292 -5.43 23.70 14.09
C VAL A 292 -5.04 25.03 14.73
N LYS A 293 -4.42 25.95 13.98
CA LYS A 293 -4.02 27.26 14.49
C LYS A 293 -5.22 28.11 14.92
N GLU A 294 -6.27 28.15 14.10
CA GLU A 294 -7.48 28.89 14.44
C GLU A 294 -8.24 28.23 15.60
N LEU A 295 -8.31 26.90 15.65
CA LEU A 295 -8.90 26.16 16.77
C LEU A 295 -8.20 26.49 18.09
N ALA A 296 -6.87 26.52 18.10
CA ALA A 296 -6.08 26.95 19.25
C ALA A 296 -6.49 28.35 19.71
N THR A 297 -6.54 29.29 18.76
CA THR A 297 -6.82 30.70 19.02
C THR A 297 -8.24 30.90 19.54
N PHE A 298 -9.23 30.28 18.90
CA PHE A 298 -10.63 30.36 19.33
C PHE A 298 -10.82 29.71 20.70
N TYR A 299 -10.34 28.48 20.88
CA TYR A 299 -10.53 27.75 22.14
C TYR A 299 -9.87 28.49 23.32
N GLU A 300 -8.64 28.97 23.15
CA GLU A 300 -7.92 29.72 24.19
C GLU A 300 -8.64 30.99 24.60
N ASN A 301 -9.15 31.76 23.64
CA ASN A 301 -9.80 33.03 23.96
C ASN A 301 -11.20 32.79 24.54
N LEU A 302 -11.98 31.87 23.97
CA LEU A 302 -13.33 31.56 24.44
C LEU A 302 -13.34 30.94 25.84
N VAL A 303 -12.40 30.04 26.16
CA VAL A 303 -12.34 29.45 27.52
C VAL A 303 -11.94 30.47 28.59
N ASN A 304 -11.27 31.55 28.19
CA ASN A 304 -10.84 32.64 29.07
C ASN A 304 -11.76 33.87 29.00
N ASP A 305 -12.92 33.77 28.34
CA ASP A 305 -13.87 34.87 28.10
C ASP A 305 -13.22 36.12 27.48
N LYS A 306 -12.23 35.93 26.61
CA LYS A 306 -11.52 36.99 25.88
C LYS A 306 -12.05 37.14 24.46
N PRO A 307 -12.05 38.37 23.90
CA PRO A 307 -12.41 38.56 22.50
C PRO A 307 -11.36 37.92 21.58
N VAL A 308 -11.82 37.17 20.58
CA VAL A 308 -10.94 36.56 19.58
C VAL A 308 -10.55 37.63 18.56
N GLN A 309 -9.25 37.82 18.34
CA GLN A 309 -8.73 38.74 17.32
C GLN A 309 -8.02 37.95 16.22
N LEU A 310 -8.73 37.68 15.12
CA LEU A 310 -8.15 37.17 13.89
C LEU A 310 -8.36 38.22 12.78
N PRO A 311 -7.36 38.51 11.93
CA PRO A 311 -7.53 39.39 10.77
C PRO A 311 -8.67 38.92 9.87
N GLU A 312 -9.40 39.83 9.23
CA GLU A 312 -10.41 39.44 8.24
C GLU A 312 -9.73 38.76 7.04
N LEU A 313 -10.39 37.74 6.47
CA LEU A 313 -9.91 37.10 5.26
C LEU A 313 -10.23 38.01 4.06
N PRO A 314 -9.23 38.49 3.29
CA PRO A 314 -9.46 39.44 2.21
C PRO A 314 -10.25 38.83 1.04
N ILE A 315 -10.12 37.51 0.88
CA ILE A 315 -10.80 36.69 -0.11
C ILE A 315 -11.26 35.37 0.54
N GLN A 316 -12.04 34.59 -0.19
CA GLN A 316 -12.46 33.23 0.16
C GLN A 316 -12.12 32.27 -0.99
N TYR A 317 -12.29 30.97 -0.75
CA TYR A 317 -11.94 29.95 -1.76
C TYR A 317 -12.68 30.14 -3.09
N ALA A 318 -13.95 30.55 -3.05
CA ALA A 318 -14.74 30.80 -4.27
C ALA A 318 -14.15 31.94 -5.13
N ASP A 319 -13.56 32.96 -4.51
CA ASP A 319 -12.90 34.06 -5.21
C ASP A 319 -11.67 33.57 -5.97
N PHE A 320 -10.87 32.69 -5.34
CA PHE A 320 -9.76 32.01 -6.00
C PHE A 320 -10.23 31.15 -7.18
N ALA A 321 -11.32 30.39 -7.01
CA ALA A 321 -11.87 29.56 -8.08
C ALA A 321 -12.32 30.39 -9.29
N VAL A 322 -12.94 31.55 -9.05
CA VAL A 322 -13.35 32.48 -10.12
C VAL A 322 -12.14 33.10 -10.80
N TRP A 323 -11.17 33.59 -10.03
CA TRP A 323 -9.92 34.13 -10.55
C TRP A 323 -9.17 33.12 -11.43
N GLN A 324 -9.11 31.85 -11.01
CA GLN A 324 -8.44 30.78 -11.75
C GLN A 324 -9.07 30.52 -13.13
N ARG A 325 -10.34 30.90 -13.33
CA ARG A 325 -11.11 30.72 -14.57
C ARG A 325 -11.04 31.92 -15.52
N GLN A 326 -10.38 33.01 -15.13
CA GLN A 326 -10.32 34.22 -15.95
C GLN A 326 -9.47 34.03 -17.23
N PRO A 327 -9.76 34.76 -18.32
CA PRO A 327 -9.02 34.66 -19.59
C PRO A 327 -7.52 34.91 -19.48
N LEU A 328 -7.10 35.87 -18.64
CA LEU A 328 -5.67 36.15 -18.40
C LEU A 328 -4.93 34.93 -17.82
N GLN A 329 -5.61 34.12 -17.01
CA GLN A 329 -5.03 32.86 -16.53
C GLN A 329 -4.93 31.83 -17.64
N ALA A 330 -5.85 31.82 -18.61
CA ALA A 330 -5.77 30.92 -19.77
C ALA A 330 -4.50 31.18 -20.60
N GLU A 331 -4.13 32.44 -20.84
CA GLU A 331 -2.89 32.79 -21.56
C GLU A 331 -1.63 32.34 -20.81
N LYS A 332 -1.63 32.48 -19.47
CA LYS A 332 -0.54 31.96 -18.62
C LYS A 332 -0.45 30.44 -18.71
N LEU A 333 -1.59 29.75 -18.66
CA LEU A 333 -1.66 28.30 -18.75
C LEU A 333 -1.17 27.78 -20.11
N ASP A 334 -1.40 28.50 -21.21
CA ASP A 334 -0.91 28.11 -22.54
C ASP A 334 0.63 28.10 -22.62
N LYS A 335 1.30 29.06 -21.96
CA LYS A 335 2.77 29.06 -21.85
C LYS A 335 3.27 27.88 -21.03
N GLN A 336 2.61 27.59 -19.90
CA GLN A 336 2.96 26.44 -19.06
C GLN A 336 2.70 25.10 -19.79
N LEU A 337 1.67 25.04 -20.63
CA LEU A 337 1.36 23.87 -21.43
C LEU A 337 2.47 23.53 -22.42
N ALA A 338 3.13 24.53 -23.01
CA ALA A 338 4.25 24.31 -23.92
C ALA A 338 5.41 23.57 -23.22
N TYR A 339 5.74 23.98 -21.98
CA TYR A 339 6.72 23.28 -21.15
C TYR A 339 6.32 21.82 -20.90
N TRP A 340 5.09 21.59 -20.46
CA TRP A 340 4.60 20.25 -20.14
C TRP A 340 4.56 19.32 -21.36
N ARG A 341 4.16 19.84 -22.54
CA ARG A 341 4.20 19.08 -23.81
C ARG A 341 5.62 18.65 -24.15
N GLN A 342 6.60 19.54 -23.97
CA GLN A 342 8.00 19.21 -24.22
C GLN A 342 8.49 18.14 -23.23
N GLN A 343 8.24 18.31 -21.93
CA GLN A 343 8.71 17.40 -20.89
C GLN A 343 8.11 15.99 -20.97
N LEU A 344 6.82 15.90 -21.30
CA LEU A 344 6.10 14.63 -21.40
C LEU A 344 6.03 14.09 -22.83
N SER A 345 6.79 14.68 -23.77
CA SER A 345 6.88 14.13 -25.12
C SER A 345 7.57 12.77 -25.12
N GLY A 346 6.94 11.80 -25.77
CA GLY A 346 7.47 10.44 -25.93
C GLY A 346 7.59 9.66 -24.63
N VAL A 347 6.84 10.05 -23.58
CA VAL A 347 6.78 9.24 -22.36
C VAL A 347 6.04 7.93 -22.63
N PRO A 348 6.46 6.83 -21.98
CA PRO A 348 5.77 5.55 -22.10
C PRO A 348 4.37 5.63 -21.47
N ASP A 349 3.41 4.89 -22.05
CA ASP A 349 2.00 4.90 -21.63
C ASP A 349 1.78 4.45 -20.18
N SER A 350 2.69 3.64 -19.63
CA SER A 350 2.71 3.32 -18.20
C SER A 350 4.11 2.93 -17.70
N PHE A 351 4.38 3.23 -16.43
CA PHE A 351 5.53 2.69 -15.71
C PHE A 351 5.09 1.42 -14.97
N ASN A 352 5.60 0.27 -15.40
CA ASN A 352 5.29 -1.02 -14.80
C ASN A 352 6.28 -1.34 -13.68
N ILE A 353 6.03 -0.98 -12.42
CA ILE A 353 6.86 -1.56 -11.34
C ILE A 353 6.44 -3.03 -11.12
N PRO A 354 7.39 -3.96 -10.86
CA PRO A 354 7.04 -5.35 -10.60
C PRO A 354 6.18 -5.42 -9.33
N THR A 355 4.96 -5.93 -9.47
CA THR A 355 4.03 -6.17 -8.37
C THR A 355 4.20 -7.60 -7.86
N ASP A 356 3.98 -7.81 -6.56
CA ASP A 356 3.99 -9.15 -5.96
C ASP A 356 2.73 -9.94 -6.35
N LYS A 357 1.64 -9.22 -6.59
CA LYS A 357 0.31 -9.72 -6.95
C LYS A 357 -0.08 -9.23 -8.35
N PRO A 358 -0.93 -9.96 -9.09
CA PRO A 358 -1.42 -9.51 -10.38
C PRO A 358 -2.23 -8.23 -10.22
N ARG A 359 -1.99 -7.24 -11.09
CA ARG A 359 -2.78 -6.00 -11.10
C ARG A 359 -4.24 -6.29 -11.46
N PRO A 360 -5.23 -5.87 -10.65
CA PRO A 360 -6.65 -5.97 -10.99
C PRO A 360 -7.02 -5.08 -12.19
N GLU A 361 -8.11 -5.38 -12.91
CA GLU A 361 -8.53 -4.60 -14.10
C GLU A 361 -9.04 -3.19 -13.75
N LEU A 362 -9.64 -3.05 -12.56
CA LEU A 362 -10.00 -1.78 -11.97
C LEU A 362 -9.02 -1.44 -10.85
N GLN A 363 -8.64 -0.18 -10.73
CA GLN A 363 -7.77 0.26 -9.66
C GLN A 363 -8.44 -0.03 -8.32
N THR A 364 -7.78 -0.80 -7.48
CA THR A 364 -8.21 -0.99 -6.09
C THR A 364 -7.51 0.01 -5.18
N PHE A 365 -8.06 0.17 -3.98
CA PHE A 365 -7.60 1.19 -3.05
C PHE A 365 -7.27 0.64 -1.67
N ARG A 366 -7.31 -0.68 -1.47
CA ARG A 366 -6.84 -1.30 -0.23
C ARG A 366 -5.35 -1.05 -0.11
N GLY A 367 -4.96 -0.54 1.04
CA GLY A 367 -3.59 -0.14 1.31
C GLY A 367 -3.08 -0.68 2.61
N ALA A 368 -1.76 -0.63 2.75
CA ALA A 368 -1.06 -0.90 3.99
C ALA A 368 0.11 0.08 4.11
N VAL A 369 0.65 0.18 5.31
CA VAL A 369 1.78 1.07 5.63
C VAL A 369 3.01 0.26 6.02
N SER A 370 4.20 0.73 5.61
CA SER A 370 5.49 0.19 6.04
C SER A 370 6.45 1.34 6.36
N GLU A 371 6.88 1.43 7.62
CA GLU A 371 7.78 2.47 8.09
C GLU A 371 9.24 2.00 8.10
N PHE A 372 10.16 2.93 7.90
CA PHE A 372 11.59 2.75 8.10
C PHE A 372 12.22 4.03 8.64
N SER A 373 13.43 3.93 9.19
CA SER A 373 14.16 5.08 9.71
C SER A 373 15.61 5.01 9.25
N LEU A 374 16.11 6.13 8.75
CA LEU A 374 17.52 6.28 8.41
C LEU A 374 18.27 6.72 9.66
N SER A 375 19.51 6.25 9.81
CA SER A 375 20.36 6.71 10.90
C SER A 375 20.59 8.23 10.82
N THR A 376 20.79 8.88 11.97
CA THR A 376 21.11 10.31 12.03
C THR A 376 22.34 10.62 11.16
N GLU A 377 23.38 9.77 11.22
CA GLU A 377 24.60 9.93 10.43
C GLU A 377 24.33 9.90 8.91
N LEU A 378 23.51 8.95 8.43
CA LEU A 378 23.18 8.89 7.00
C LEU A 378 22.33 10.09 6.59
N SER A 379 21.37 10.47 7.42
CA SER A 379 20.50 11.63 7.18
C SER A 379 21.30 12.92 7.03
N GLU A 380 22.28 13.13 7.91
CA GLU A 380 23.21 14.26 7.84
C GLU A 380 24.08 14.22 6.57
N LYS A 381 24.61 13.05 6.20
CA LYS A 381 25.41 12.87 4.97
C LYS A 381 24.61 13.15 3.70
N VAL A 382 23.36 12.70 3.63
CA VAL A 382 22.47 12.96 2.49
C VAL A 382 22.12 14.45 2.40
N THR A 383 21.85 15.08 3.55
CA THR A 383 21.62 16.53 3.62
C THR A 383 22.85 17.31 3.19
N HIS A 384 24.04 16.89 3.62
CA HIS A 384 25.31 17.48 3.24
C HIS A 384 25.59 17.36 1.75
N LEU A 385 25.40 16.16 1.16
CA LEU A 385 25.52 15.96 -0.29
C LEU A 385 24.58 16.90 -1.05
N SER A 386 23.32 17.01 -0.59
CA SER A 386 22.33 17.89 -1.23
C SER A 386 22.83 19.33 -1.29
N ARG A 387 23.36 19.85 -0.17
CA ARG A 387 23.95 21.20 -0.10
C ARG A 387 25.17 21.34 -1.01
N GLN A 388 26.08 20.37 -0.99
CA GLN A 388 27.30 20.41 -1.81
C GLN A 388 27.00 20.49 -3.32
N GLU A 389 25.93 19.84 -3.77
CA GLU A 389 25.52 19.84 -5.18
C GLU A 389 24.54 20.98 -5.52
N GLY A 390 24.24 21.87 -4.56
CA GLY A 390 23.30 22.99 -4.74
C GLY A 390 21.87 22.55 -5.03
N VAL A 391 21.43 21.44 -4.42
CA VAL A 391 20.08 20.89 -4.57
C VAL A 391 19.39 20.74 -3.22
N THR A 392 18.06 20.63 -3.24
CA THR A 392 17.30 20.36 -2.02
C THR A 392 17.37 18.89 -1.63
N LEU A 393 17.14 18.60 -0.35
CA LEU A 393 16.98 17.23 0.15
C LEU A 393 15.92 16.45 -0.65
N PHE A 394 14.80 17.11 -1.00
CA PHE A 394 13.76 16.55 -1.86
C PHE A 394 14.33 16.01 -3.18
N MET A 395 15.15 16.79 -3.89
CA MET A 395 15.72 16.40 -5.18
C MET A 395 16.65 15.18 -5.04
N THR A 396 17.46 15.12 -4.00
CA THR A 396 18.35 13.99 -3.72
C THR A 396 17.59 12.70 -3.42
N LEU A 397 16.56 12.78 -2.57
CA LEU A 397 15.71 11.64 -2.24
C LEU A 397 14.89 11.17 -3.45
N LEU A 398 14.34 12.11 -4.23
CA LEU A 398 13.63 11.82 -5.47
C LEU A 398 14.52 11.13 -6.50
N ALA A 399 15.73 11.65 -6.74
CA ALA A 399 16.70 11.05 -7.66
C ALA A 399 17.06 9.62 -7.23
N THR A 400 17.20 9.40 -5.92
CA THR A 400 17.46 8.07 -5.35
C THR A 400 16.28 7.13 -5.56
N LEU A 401 15.04 7.60 -5.36
CA LEU A 401 13.84 6.81 -5.61
C LEU A 401 13.69 6.45 -7.09
N GLN A 402 13.88 7.42 -7.99
CA GLN A 402 13.84 7.17 -9.43
C GLN A 402 14.93 6.18 -9.85
N LEU A 403 16.13 6.27 -9.28
CA LEU A 403 17.22 5.31 -9.50
C LEU A 403 16.85 3.91 -8.99
N LEU A 404 16.24 3.81 -7.81
CA LEU A 404 15.73 2.56 -7.27
C LEU A 404 14.73 1.92 -8.24
N LEU A 405 13.75 2.69 -8.73
CA LEU A 405 12.76 2.23 -9.71
C LEU A 405 13.41 1.81 -11.05
N TYR A 406 14.39 2.58 -11.54
CA TYR A 406 15.18 2.22 -12.72
C TYR A 406 15.90 0.88 -12.54
N LYS A 407 16.49 0.61 -11.36
CA LYS A 407 17.23 -0.63 -11.11
C LYS A 407 16.36 -1.88 -11.22
N TYR A 408 15.07 -1.80 -10.88
CA TYR A 408 14.14 -2.92 -10.96
C TYR A 408 13.68 -3.27 -12.38
N LYS A 409 13.52 -2.27 -13.26
CA LYS A 409 12.95 -2.51 -14.60
C LYS A 409 13.87 -2.20 -15.77
N LYS A 410 14.95 -1.47 -15.53
CA LYS A 410 15.86 -0.96 -16.58
C LYS A 410 15.14 -0.11 -17.64
N GLN A 411 13.95 0.40 -17.31
CA GLN A 411 13.21 1.32 -18.14
C GLN A 411 13.83 2.72 -18.01
N LYS A 412 14.28 3.29 -19.13
CA LYS A 412 15.10 4.50 -19.14
C LYS A 412 14.34 5.76 -18.75
N ASP A 413 13.03 5.80 -18.97
CA ASP A 413 12.18 6.92 -18.59
C ASP A 413 11.31 6.53 -17.39
N VAL A 414 11.58 7.17 -16.26
CA VAL A 414 10.85 6.96 -15.00
C VAL A 414 10.08 8.23 -14.66
N LEU A 415 8.78 8.07 -14.41
CA LEU A 415 7.87 9.14 -14.00
C LEU A 415 7.45 8.92 -12.55
N VAL A 416 7.63 9.94 -11.71
CA VAL A 416 7.19 9.97 -10.32
C VAL A 416 6.33 11.21 -10.11
N GLY A 417 5.17 11.04 -9.48
CA GLY A 417 4.32 12.17 -9.11
C GLY A 417 4.77 12.79 -7.79
N THR A 418 4.50 14.08 -7.61
CA THR A 418 4.63 14.76 -6.31
C THR A 418 3.49 15.75 -6.15
N ASP A 419 3.02 15.95 -4.92
CA ASP A 419 2.04 16.97 -4.59
C ASP A 419 2.73 18.31 -4.30
N VAL A 420 2.03 19.39 -4.64
CA VAL A 420 2.42 20.75 -4.29
C VAL A 420 1.24 21.46 -3.66
N ALA A 421 1.52 22.25 -2.61
CA ALA A 421 0.50 23.02 -1.91
C ALA A 421 -0.25 23.99 -2.83
N ASN A 422 0.41 24.49 -3.89
CA ASN A 422 -0.16 25.39 -4.90
C ASN A 422 -0.72 26.68 -4.28
N ARG A 423 -0.08 27.17 -3.22
CA ARG A 423 -0.42 28.40 -2.49
C ARG A 423 0.61 29.48 -2.78
N ASN A 424 0.70 29.84 -4.06
CA ASN A 424 1.71 30.75 -4.58
C ASN A 424 1.35 32.25 -4.39
N TYR A 425 0.24 32.52 -3.70
CA TYR A 425 -0.29 33.87 -3.43
C TYR A 425 -0.56 34.01 -1.93
N LYS A 426 -0.16 35.15 -1.35
CA LYS A 426 -0.31 35.42 0.10
C LYS A 426 -1.76 35.33 0.56
N GLU A 427 -2.68 35.76 -0.30
CA GLU A 427 -4.11 35.84 -0.05
C GLU A 427 -4.74 34.46 0.13
N VAL A 428 -4.16 33.40 -0.44
CA VAL A 428 -4.67 32.03 -0.30
C VAL A 428 -4.04 31.26 0.85
N GLU A 429 -2.89 31.68 1.39
CA GLU A 429 -2.25 31.00 2.51
C GLU A 429 -3.13 30.80 3.76
N PRO A 430 -3.97 31.78 4.19
CA PRO A 430 -4.79 31.63 5.38
C PRO A 430 -6.12 30.91 5.14
N LEU A 431 -6.42 30.45 3.92
CA LEU A 431 -7.73 29.87 3.57
C LEU A 431 -7.80 28.37 3.83
N ILE A 432 -8.95 27.89 4.32
CA ILE A 432 -9.34 26.48 4.23
C ILE A 432 -9.96 26.22 2.86
N GLY A 433 -9.45 25.21 2.15
CA GLY A 433 -9.86 24.87 0.79
C GLY A 433 -8.97 23.82 0.14
N PHE A 434 -9.35 23.32 -1.05
CA PHE A 434 -8.57 22.32 -1.78
C PHE A 434 -7.65 22.96 -2.83
N PHE A 435 -6.38 23.21 -2.49
CA PHE A 435 -5.44 23.87 -3.40
C PHE A 435 -4.46 22.91 -4.08
N ILE A 436 -4.20 21.75 -3.46
CA ILE A 436 -3.20 20.77 -3.91
C ILE A 436 -3.27 20.53 -5.42
N ASN A 437 -2.10 20.65 -6.07
CA ASN A 437 -1.89 20.19 -7.44
C ASN A 437 -0.86 19.05 -7.45
N ILE A 438 -0.80 18.30 -8.56
CA ILE A 438 0.14 17.20 -8.76
C ILE A 438 1.07 17.54 -9.92
N LEU A 439 2.38 17.41 -9.68
CA LEU A 439 3.41 17.55 -10.70
C LEU A 439 3.97 16.18 -11.08
N VAL A 440 4.34 16.01 -12.35
CA VAL A 440 4.98 14.78 -12.86
C VAL A 440 6.46 15.04 -13.11
N LEU A 441 7.32 14.35 -12.38
CA LEU A 441 8.77 14.52 -12.43
C LEU A 441 9.41 13.34 -13.17
N ARG A 442 10.01 13.65 -14.33
CA ARG A 442 10.66 12.69 -15.24
C ARG A 442 12.16 12.60 -14.98
N ALA A 443 12.69 11.38 -14.90
CA ALA A 443 14.13 11.12 -14.98
C ALA A 443 14.45 10.27 -16.21
N ASN A 444 15.56 10.58 -16.88
CA ASN A 444 16.02 9.83 -18.06
C ASN A 444 17.40 9.21 -17.78
N PHE A 445 17.44 7.89 -17.73
CA PHE A 445 18.64 7.10 -17.46
C PHE A 445 19.41 6.69 -18.73
N SER A 446 19.05 7.23 -19.89
CA SER A 446 19.77 7.01 -21.15
C SER A 446 21.21 7.51 -21.06
N GLY A 447 22.15 6.76 -21.63
CA GLY A 447 23.57 7.12 -21.61
C GLY A 447 24.30 6.70 -20.32
N ASN A 448 23.60 6.10 -19.35
CA ASN A 448 24.17 5.60 -18.11
C ASN A 448 24.95 6.69 -17.31
N PRO A 449 24.29 7.82 -16.97
CA PRO A 449 24.93 8.95 -16.29
C PRO A 449 25.54 8.56 -14.94
N THR A 450 26.40 9.43 -14.41
CA THR A 450 26.77 9.40 -12.99
C THR A 450 25.61 9.82 -12.10
N PHE A 451 25.67 9.53 -10.80
CA PHE A 451 24.62 10.00 -9.90
C PHE A 451 24.56 11.53 -9.83
N ARG A 452 25.71 12.22 -9.90
CA ARG A 452 25.76 13.68 -9.95
C ARG A 452 25.05 14.25 -11.19
N GLU A 453 25.29 13.66 -12.37
CA GLU A 453 24.60 14.05 -13.60
C GLU A 453 23.08 13.80 -13.53
N LEU A 454 22.66 12.68 -12.92
CA LEU A 454 21.25 12.43 -12.64
C LEU A 454 20.66 13.48 -11.70
N LEU A 455 21.40 13.87 -10.66
CA LEU A 455 20.94 14.84 -9.67
C LEU A 455 20.77 16.24 -10.30
N GLU A 456 21.70 16.63 -11.17
CA GLU A 456 21.59 17.85 -11.98
C GLU A 456 20.36 17.81 -12.90
N GLN A 457 20.11 16.67 -13.57
CA GLN A 457 18.89 16.50 -14.36
C GLN A 457 17.62 16.65 -13.51
N VAL A 458 17.57 16.00 -12.35
CA VAL A 458 16.42 16.06 -11.44
C VAL A 458 16.21 17.48 -10.93
N ARG A 459 17.29 18.22 -10.62
CA ARG A 459 17.23 19.65 -10.30
C ARG A 459 16.55 20.44 -11.41
N GLU A 460 17.01 20.29 -12.65
CA GLU A 460 16.47 21.02 -13.80
C GLU A 460 14.98 20.72 -14.05
N VAL A 461 14.60 19.45 -13.98
CA VAL A 461 13.20 19.02 -14.15
C VAL A 461 12.32 19.54 -13.01
N THR A 462 12.81 19.49 -11.77
CA THR A 462 12.05 19.93 -10.59
C THR A 462 11.84 21.45 -10.61
N LEU A 463 12.88 22.23 -10.91
CA LEU A 463 12.77 23.69 -11.03
C LEU A 463 11.87 24.11 -12.18
N GLY A 464 11.98 23.42 -13.33
CA GLY A 464 11.06 23.62 -14.45
C GLY A 464 9.62 23.30 -14.08
N ALA A 465 9.39 22.21 -13.34
CA ALA A 465 8.05 21.82 -12.89
C ALA A 465 7.46 22.86 -11.93
N TYR A 466 8.24 23.37 -10.96
CA TYR A 466 7.79 24.41 -10.05
C TYR A 466 7.48 25.74 -10.75
N ALA A 467 8.24 26.12 -11.78
CA ALA A 467 7.92 27.31 -12.57
C ALA A 467 6.60 27.19 -13.36
N ASN A 468 6.12 25.96 -13.56
CA ASN A 468 4.91 25.65 -14.33
C ASN A 468 3.84 24.92 -13.49
N GLN A 469 3.91 25.07 -12.16
CA GLN A 469 3.10 24.29 -11.21
C GLN A 469 1.63 24.70 -11.15
N ASP A 470 1.27 25.89 -11.65
CA ASP A 470 -0.13 26.35 -11.67
C ASP A 470 -0.96 25.57 -12.71
N PHE A 471 -0.32 24.84 -13.63
CA PHE A 471 -1.00 24.09 -14.68
C PHE A 471 -1.73 22.87 -14.08
N PRO A 472 -3.06 22.76 -14.23
CA PRO A 472 -3.81 21.69 -13.58
C PRO A 472 -3.44 20.29 -14.08
N PHE A 473 -3.25 19.36 -13.15
CA PHE A 473 -2.98 17.96 -13.50
C PHE A 473 -4.05 17.32 -14.42
N THR A 474 -5.33 17.66 -14.23
CA THR A 474 -6.40 17.15 -15.12
C THR A 474 -6.22 17.58 -16.56
N LYS A 475 -5.93 18.87 -16.79
CA LYS A 475 -5.64 19.40 -18.12
C LYS A 475 -4.36 18.80 -18.71
N LEU A 476 -3.38 18.47 -17.87
CA LEU A 476 -2.16 17.78 -18.28
C LEU A 476 -2.48 16.39 -18.83
N VAL A 477 -3.29 15.61 -18.12
CA VAL A 477 -3.76 14.29 -18.57
C VAL A 477 -4.57 14.40 -19.87
N GLU A 478 -5.50 15.36 -19.96
CA GLU A 478 -6.29 15.62 -21.18
C GLU A 478 -5.43 16.00 -22.40
N THR A 479 -4.30 16.69 -22.16
CA THR A 479 -3.39 17.10 -23.23
C THR A 479 -2.48 15.97 -23.67
N VAL A 480 -1.90 15.22 -22.73
CA VAL A 480 -1.00 14.11 -23.04
C VAL A 480 -1.78 12.93 -23.64
N ARG A 481 -3.04 12.76 -23.25
CA ARG A 481 -3.92 11.66 -23.68
C ARG A 481 -3.24 10.29 -23.55
N PRO A 482 -2.75 9.91 -22.36
CA PRO A 482 -2.19 8.58 -22.16
C PRO A 482 -3.25 7.51 -22.45
N GLU A 483 -2.82 6.31 -22.81
CA GLU A 483 -3.73 5.17 -22.99
C GLU A 483 -4.63 5.00 -21.76
N ARG A 484 -5.95 4.98 -21.97
CA ARG A 484 -6.91 4.92 -20.87
C ARG A 484 -6.87 3.53 -20.25
N ASN A 485 -6.32 3.44 -19.05
CA ASN A 485 -6.25 2.21 -18.28
C ASN A 485 -6.91 2.42 -16.91
N LEU A 486 -8.01 1.70 -16.65
CA LEU A 486 -8.79 1.84 -15.40
C LEU A 486 -8.10 1.19 -14.19
N SER A 487 -7.03 0.41 -14.40
CA SER A 487 -6.24 -0.22 -13.33
C SER A 487 -5.15 0.66 -12.73
N ARG A 488 -5.00 1.90 -13.22
CA ARG A 488 -3.85 2.77 -12.92
C ARG A 488 -4.22 4.24 -12.83
N THR A 489 -3.47 4.96 -12.00
CA THR A 489 -3.39 6.41 -12.08
C THR A 489 -2.74 6.85 -13.41
N PRO A 490 -3.23 7.93 -14.03
CA PRO A 490 -2.68 8.42 -15.28
C PRO A 490 -1.26 8.97 -15.09
N LEU A 491 -0.39 8.79 -16.10
CA LEU A 491 1.00 9.28 -16.21
C LEU A 491 2.03 8.66 -15.25
N PHE A 492 1.69 8.38 -13.99
CA PHE A 492 2.64 7.82 -13.03
C PHE A 492 1.93 6.90 -12.04
N GLN A 493 2.69 5.98 -11.44
CA GLN A 493 2.20 4.97 -10.49
C GLN A 493 2.76 5.17 -9.08
N VAL A 494 3.89 5.87 -8.96
CA VAL A 494 4.59 6.13 -7.69
C VAL A 494 4.47 7.60 -7.33
N LEU A 495 4.01 7.90 -6.12
CA LEU A 495 4.03 9.24 -5.53
C LEU A 495 5.24 9.39 -4.60
N PHE A 496 5.87 10.57 -4.61
CA PHE A 496 6.90 10.95 -3.64
C PHE A 496 6.55 12.27 -2.97
N VAL A 497 6.57 12.26 -1.64
CA VAL A 497 6.25 13.43 -0.82
C VAL A 497 7.30 13.58 0.28
N LEU A 498 7.83 14.79 0.42
CA LEU A 498 8.70 15.17 1.55
C LEU A 498 7.91 16.09 2.49
N ASN A 499 7.51 15.55 3.63
CA ASN A 499 6.78 16.23 4.69
C ASN A 499 7.75 17.07 5.53
N ASN A 500 7.96 18.31 5.12
CA ASN A 500 8.86 19.26 5.79
C ASN A 500 8.15 20.24 6.73
N THR A 501 6.93 19.92 7.15
CA THR A 501 6.18 20.75 8.09
C THR A 501 5.52 19.87 9.13
N PRO A 502 6.03 19.83 10.37
CA PRO A 502 5.33 19.15 11.45
C PRO A 502 3.99 19.88 11.66
N ILE A 503 2.89 19.13 11.71
CA ILE A 503 1.66 19.67 12.30
C ILE A 503 2.01 19.93 13.77
N PRO A 504 2.01 21.19 14.24
CA PRO A 504 2.43 21.49 15.60
C PRO A 504 1.53 20.71 16.57
N GLN A 505 2.13 20.09 17.59
CA GLN A 505 1.35 19.57 18.71
C GLN A 505 0.55 20.74 19.29
N LEU A 506 -0.76 20.61 19.23
CA LEU A 506 -1.64 21.61 19.78
C LEU A 506 -1.67 21.42 21.30
N GLU A 507 -1.05 22.36 22.01
CA GLU A 507 -1.18 22.50 23.45
C GLU A 507 -1.87 23.84 23.74
N VAL A 508 -3.08 23.79 24.29
CA VAL A 508 -3.89 25.00 24.52
C VAL A 508 -4.66 24.90 25.82
N SER A 509 -4.50 25.90 26.70
CA SER A 509 -5.23 26.00 27.99
C SER A 509 -5.20 24.70 28.83
N GLY A 510 -4.08 23.99 28.83
CA GLY A 510 -3.91 22.73 29.57
C GLY A 510 -4.49 21.48 28.89
N LEU A 511 -4.95 21.60 27.64
CA LEU A 511 -5.24 20.48 26.75
C LEU A 511 -4.02 20.14 25.90
N LYS A 512 -3.79 18.85 25.70
CA LYS A 512 -2.80 18.32 24.77
C LYS A 512 -3.49 17.45 23.73
N PHE A 513 -3.30 17.79 22.46
CA PHE A 513 -3.86 17.07 21.33
C PHE A 513 -2.75 16.25 20.66
N THR A 514 -2.92 14.93 20.63
CA THR A 514 -1.96 13.99 20.06
C THR A 514 -2.62 13.18 18.95
N PRO A 515 -2.13 13.22 17.70
CA PRO A 515 -2.66 12.35 16.64
C PRO A 515 -2.55 10.88 17.03
N LEU A 516 -3.65 10.13 16.87
CA LEU A 516 -3.69 8.69 17.01
C LEU A 516 -3.72 8.05 15.61
N MET A 517 -2.72 7.22 15.33
CA MET A 517 -2.69 6.47 14.07
C MET A 517 -3.76 5.38 14.11
N VAL A 518 -4.79 5.55 13.30
CA VAL A 518 -5.77 4.50 12.99
C VAL A 518 -5.51 4.08 11.55
N ASP A 519 -5.13 2.82 11.34
CA ASP A 519 -4.92 2.31 9.99
C ASP A 519 -6.27 2.26 9.28
N THR A 520 -6.44 3.08 8.25
CA THR A 520 -7.64 3.07 7.41
C THR A 520 -7.53 2.05 6.28
N GLU A 521 -6.38 1.37 6.16
CA GLU A 521 -6.09 0.34 5.16
C GLU A 521 -6.37 0.80 3.72
N THR A 522 -6.03 2.05 3.39
CA THR A 522 -6.21 2.61 2.04
C THR A 522 -4.92 3.12 1.39
N SER A 523 -4.84 3.08 0.05
CA SER A 523 -3.77 3.66 -0.76
C SER A 523 -4.32 4.21 -2.09
N LYS A 524 -4.01 5.47 -2.42
CA LYS A 524 -4.49 6.15 -3.64
C LYS A 524 -3.63 5.87 -4.89
N PHE A 525 -2.42 5.38 -4.67
CA PHE A 525 -1.43 5.05 -5.70
C PHE A 525 -0.98 3.61 -5.51
N ASP A 526 -0.26 3.07 -6.50
CA ASP A 526 0.38 1.76 -6.35
C ASP A 526 1.30 1.78 -5.13
N MET A 527 2.08 2.86 -5.02
CA MET A 527 2.92 3.15 -3.86
C MET A 527 3.15 4.66 -3.76
N ALA A 528 3.21 5.14 -2.52
CA ALA A 528 3.56 6.49 -2.15
C ALA A 528 4.65 6.42 -1.08
N LEU A 529 5.77 7.08 -1.33
CA LEU A 529 6.83 7.25 -0.33
C LEU A 529 6.71 8.63 0.30
N PHE A 530 6.38 8.65 1.58
CA PHE A 530 6.44 9.84 2.41
C PHE A 530 7.74 9.82 3.20
N VAL A 531 8.48 10.92 3.18
CA VAL A 531 9.67 11.10 4.03
C VAL A 531 9.43 12.32 4.90
N SER A 532 9.83 12.26 6.17
CA SER A 532 9.75 13.38 7.11
C SER A 532 11.06 13.55 7.85
N GLU A 533 11.45 14.79 8.09
CA GLU A 533 12.57 15.15 8.96
C GLU A 533 12.12 15.08 10.43
N THR A 534 12.88 14.36 11.26
CA THR A 534 12.65 14.25 12.72
C THR A 534 13.92 14.63 13.47
N GLU A 535 13.82 14.80 14.80
CA GLU A 535 14.99 15.05 15.65
C GLU A 535 16.06 13.95 15.57
N THR A 536 15.68 12.73 15.20
CA THR A 536 16.58 11.57 15.14
C THR A 536 17.06 11.24 13.72
N GLY A 537 16.65 12.01 12.71
CA GLY A 537 17.03 11.83 11.31
C GLY A 537 15.82 11.77 10.38
N LEU A 538 15.97 11.12 9.23
CA LEU A 538 14.88 10.95 8.27
C LEU A 538 14.07 9.69 8.58
N LYS A 539 12.74 9.86 8.71
CA LYS A 539 11.79 8.75 8.78
C LYS A 539 11.09 8.61 7.44
N GLY A 540 11.00 7.39 6.92
CA GLY A 540 10.27 7.07 5.71
C GLY A 540 9.05 6.20 5.99
N MET A 541 7.99 6.40 5.21
CA MET A 541 6.75 5.64 5.28
C MET A 541 6.27 5.34 3.87
N TRP A 542 6.21 4.06 3.53
CA TRP A 542 5.52 3.58 2.34
C TRP A 542 4.04 3.42 2.67
N GLN A 543 3.19 4.06 1.89
CA GLN A 543 1.78 3.70 1.76
C GLN A 543 1.64 3.01 0.40
N TYR A 544 1.17 1.76 0.38
CA TYR A 544 1.15 0.97 -0.84
C TYR A 544 -0.15 0.21 -0.99
N ASN A 545 -0.54 -0.05 -2.23
CA ASN A 545 -1.72 -0.87 -2.52
C ASN A 545 -1.41 -2.33 -2.15
N SER A 546 -2.11 -2.85 -1.14
CA SER A 546 -1.90 -4.19 -0.60
C SER A 546 -2.42 -5.29 -1.53
N ASP A 547 -3.20 -4.95 -2.56
CA ASP A 547 -3.56 -5.86 -3.66
C ASP A 547 -2.47 -5.98 -4.72
N LEU A 548 -1.45 -5.11 -4.68
CA LEU A 548 -0.32 -5.12 -5.62
C LEU A 548 0.99 -5.57 -4.97
N PHE A 549 1.22 -5.18 -3.72
CA PHE A 549 2.49 -5.46 -3.04
C PHE A 549 2.30 -6.08 -1.66
N ASP A 550 3.34 -6.74 -1.20
CA ASP A 550 3.46 -7.30 0.14
C ASP A 550 4.42 -6.47 1.00
N LEU A 551 4.26 -6.58 2.32
CA LEU A 551 5.13 -5.92 3.30
C LEU A 551 6.61 -6.29 3.10
N SER A 552 6.91 -7.52 2.69
CA SER A 552 8.27 -7.99 2.41
C SER A 552 8.94 -7.18 1.28
N THR A 553 8.17 -6.78 0.26
CA THR A 553 8.65 -5.94 -0.83
C THR A 553 8.89 -4.52 -0.37
N MET A 554 8.01 -3.94 0.44
CA MET A 554 8.28 -2.61 1.02
C MET A 554 9.51 -2.62 1.93
N THR A 555 9.66 -3.62 2.79
CA THR A 555 10.85 -3.77 3.64
C THR A 555 12.14 -3.88 2.81
N ARG A 556 12.10 -4.66 1.71
CA ARG A 556 13.22 -4.78 0.78
C ARG A 556 13.52 -3.46 0.08
N LEU A 557 12.49 -2.76 -0.43
CA LEU A 557 12.65 -1.46 -1.07
C LEU A 557 13.24 -0.43 -0.11
N SER A 558 12.82 -0.40 1.15
CA SER A 558 13.38 0.47 2.19
C SER A 558 14.87 0.18 2.44
N ALA A 559 15.25 -1.10 2.60
CA ALA A 559 16.64 -1.48 2.82
C ALA A 559 17.55 -1.17 1.60
N GLN A 560 17.02 -1.35 0.39
CA GLN A 560 17.72 -1.03 -0.85
C GLN A 560 17.80 0.47 -1.10
N PHE A 561 16.78 1.24 -0.73
CA PHE A 561 16.79 2.70 -0.73
C PHE A 561 17.88 3.22 0.22
N GLU A 562 17.95 2.71 1.45
CA GLU A 562 19.01 3.03 2.41
C GLU A 562 20.41 2.63 1.88
N THR A 563 20.53 1.47 1.25
CA THR A 563 21.79 1.03 0.63
C THR A 563 22.23 1.97 -0.50
N LEU A 564 21.30 2.38 -1.36
CA LEU A 564 21.56 3.35 -2.41
C LEU A 564 21.98 4.70 -1.83
N LEU A 565 21.26 5.21 -0.82
CA LEU A 565 21.63 6.45 -0.12
C LEU A 565 23.06 6.39 0.43
N ASN A 566 23.43 5.29 1.09
CA ASN A 566 24.81 5.06 1.56
C ASN A 566 25.82 5.07 0.41
N ASN A 567 25.49 4.48 -0.74
CA ASN A 567 26.41 4.43 -1.88
C ASN A 567 26.58 5.79 -2.55
N ILE A 568 25.50 6.57 -2.71
CA ILE A 568 25.57 7.88 -3.39
C ILE A 568 26.31 8.93 -2.55
N VAL A 569 26.21 8.89 -1.22
CA VAL A 569 26.94 9.85 -0.36
C VAL A 569 28.44 9.57 -0.35
N ASN A 570 28.83 8.32 -0.56
CA ASN A 570 30.25 7.92 -0.58
C ASN A 570 30.86 7.98 -1.99
N GLN A 571 30.06 7.81 -3.05
CA GLN A 571 30.54 7.66 -4.43
C GLN A 571 29.62 8.35 -5.47
N PRO A 572 29.38 9.67 -5.38
CA PRO A 572 28.43 10.38 -6.24
C PRO A 572 28.85 10.43 -7.72
N ASN A 573 30.14 10.26 -8.01
CA ASN A 573 30.68 10.23 -9.37
C ASN A 573 30.59 8.84 -10.04
N THR A 574 30.09 7.83 -9.32
CA THR A 574 29.91 6.49 -9.89
C THR A 574 28.73 6.49 -10.84
N SER A 575 28.91 5.82 -11.98
CA SER A 575 27.86 5.58 -12.95
C SER A 575 26.68 4.82 -12.32
N ILE A 576 25.45 5.24 -12.64
CA ILE A 576 24.22 4.69 -12.06
C ILE A 576 24.13 3.17 -12.19
N GLU A 577 24.62 2.56 -13.28
CA GLU A 577 24.57 1.10 -13.44
C GLU A 577 25.50 0.38 -12.47
N SER A 578 26.62 0.99 -12.12
CA SER A 578 27.65 0.44 -11.22
C SER A 578 27.33 0.65 -9.74
N LEU A 579 26.41 1.55 -9.41
CA LEU A 579 25.92 1.70 -8.03
C LEU A 579 25.19 0.43 -7.59
N GLU A 580 25.69 -0.20 -6.54
CA GLU A 580 25.06 -1.39 -5.98
C GLU A 580 23.74 -1.03 -5.32
N ILE A 581 22.74 -1.87 -5.53
CA ILE A 581 21.42 -1.78 -4.91
C ILE A 581 21.24 -2.84 -3.83
N LEU A 582 21.91 -3.99 -3.98
CA LEU A 582 21.79 -5.12 -3.08
C LEU A 582 22.46 -4.82 -1.75
N THR A 583 21.76 -5.15 -0.67
CA THR A 583 22.34 -5.19 0.66
C THR A 583 23.48 -6.21 0.71
N LYS A 584 24.39 -6.06 1.68
CA LYS A 584 25.51 -7.00 1.88
C LYS A 584 25.01 -8.45 2.06
N GLU A 585 23.88 -8.63 2.75
CA GLU A 585 23.24 -9.94 2.92
C GLU A 585 22.74 -10.52 1.58
N GLU A 586 22.10 -9.73 0.73
CA GLU A 586 21.65 -10.16 -0.60
C GLU A 586 22.83 -10.48 -1.52
N GLN A 587 23.89 -9.67 -1.47
CA GLN A 587 25.13 -9.95 -2.21
C GLN A 587 25.78 -11.27 -1.78
N ASP A 588 25.84 -11.53 -0.47
CA ASP A 588 26.42 -12.76 0.05
C ASP A 588 25.56 -13.97 -0.34
N LYS A 589 24.22 -13.85 -0.28
CA LYS A 589 23.29 -14.87 -0.82
C LYS A 589 23.52 -15.12 -2.32
N MET A 590 23.66 -14.06 -3.13
CA MET A 590 23.92 -14.18 -4.57
C MET A 590 25.31 -14.77 -4.87
N LYS A 591 26.35 -14.37 -4.14
CA LYS A 591 27.70 -14.93 -4.27
C LYS A 591 27.71 -16.42 -3.91
N LEU A 592 27.01 -16.82 -2.86
CA LEU A 592 26.82 -18.23 -2.51
C LEU A 592 26.10 -19.00 -3.63
N ALA A 593 25.03 -18.44 -4.20
CA ALA A 593 24.30 -19.05 -5.32
C ALA A 593 25.15 -19.18 -6.60
N GLN A 594 25.92 -18.14 -6.95
CA GLN A 594 26.83 -18.14 -8.10
C GLN A 594 28.02 -19.10 -7.89
N THR A 595 28.53 -19.21 -6.66
CA THR A 595 29.61 -20.15 -6.31
C THR A 595 29.12 -21.60 -6.41
N LYS A 596 27.88 -21.88 -5.96
CA LYS A 596 27.21 -23.17 -6.18
C LYS A 596 27.06 -23.49 -7.68
N ASN A 597 26.66 -22.53 -8.50
CA ASN A 597 26.53 -22.69 -9.96
C ASN A 597 27.88 -22.88 -10.69
N LYS A 598 28.95 -22.18 -10.27
CA LYS A 598 30.32 -22.37 -10.80
C LYS A 598 30.88 -23.75 -10.44
N LYS A 599 30.66 -24.24 -9.21
CA LYS A 599 31.04 -25.61 -8.79
C LYS A 599 30.32 -26.68 -9.61
N ALA A 600 29.03 -26.49 -9.89
CA ALA A 600 28.25 -27.38 -10.74
C ALA A 600 28.72 -27.41 -12.21
N ARG A 601 29.25 -26.29 -12.72
CA ARG A 601 29.85 -26.20 -14.07
C ARG A 601 31.25 -26.83 -14.14
N LEU A 602 32.09 -26.68 -13.11
CA LEU A 602 33.43 -27.29 -13.06
C LEU A 602 33.35 -28.83 -12.93
N MET A 603 32.36 -29.35 -12.21
CA MET A 603 32.14 -30.80 -12.07
C MET A 603 31.70 -31.49 -13.37
N LYS A 604 31.30 -30.75 -14.42
CA LYS A 604 30.97 -31.32 -15.74
C LYS A 604 32.19 -31.64 -16.62
N LEU A 605 33.42 -31.28 -16.22
CA LEU A 605 34.64 -31.42 -17.04
C LEU A 605 35.66 -32.47 -16.58
N THR A 606 35.38 -33.25 -15.53
CA THR A 606 36.22 -34.39 -15.14
C THR A 606 35.38 -35.63 -14.94
N LYS A 607 35.28 -36.47 -15.98
CA LYS A 607 34.79 -37.84 -15.87
C LYS A 607 35.95 -38.74 -15.44
N ILE A 608 35.98 -39.13 -14.16
CA ILE A 608 36.63 -40.36 -13.72
C ILE A 608 35.67 -41.06 -12.75
N LYS A 609 35.27 -42.29 -13.11
CA LYS A 609 34.46 -43.18 -12.26
C LYS A 609 35.30 -43.67 -11.07
N PRO A 610 34.68 -43.83 -9.90
CA PRO A 610 34.98 -45.02 -9.10
C PRO A 610 33.74 -45.88 -8.83
N LYS A 611 34.06 -47.16 -8.64
CA LYS A 611 33.22 -48.33 -8.34
C LYS A 611 32.16 -48.09 -7.27
N ALA A 612 30.98 -48.63 -7.53
CA ALA A 612 29.96 -48.91 -6.55
C ALA A 612 30.46 -49.93 -5.51
N VAL A 613 30.28 -49.60 -4.23
CA VAL A 613 30.23 -50.58 -3.15
C VAL A 613 28.82 -50.54 -2.61
N ASN A 614 28.17 -51.69 -2.69
CA ASN A 614 26.78 -51.92 -2.31
C ASN A 614 26.78 -52.63 -0.95
N VAL A 615 26.16 -52.02 0.06
CA VAL A 615 25.47 -52.71 1.15
C VAL A 615 24.21 -51.88 1.44
N PRO A 616 23.00 -52.45 1.38
CA PRO A 616 21.77 -51.69 1.58
C PRO A 616 21.61 -51.41 3.07
N LYS A 617 21.91 -50.18 3.50
CA LYS A 617 21.38 -49.69 4.78
C LYS A 617 19.90 -49.42 4.56
N LYS A 618 19.04 -49.99 5.40
CA LYS A 618 17.64 -49.57 5.50
C LYS A 618 17.68 -48.11 5.97
N LEU A 619 17.25 -47.18 5.13
CA LEU A 619 17.34 -45.74 5.43
C LEU A 619 16.07 -45.20 6.08
N VAL A 620 14.95 -45.93 5.97
CA VAL A 620 13.65 -45.53 6.50
C VAL A 620 12.91 -46.71 7.12
N ASN A 621 12.03 -46.41 8.07
CA ASN A 621 11.05 -47.32 8.64
C ASN A 621 9.65 -46.98 8.12
N THR A 622 8.79 -48.00 8.05
CA THR A 622 7.40 -47.87 7.62
C THR A 622 6.48 -48.46 8.68
N SER A 623 5.45 -47.72 9.07
CA SER A 623 4.44 -48.13 10.04
C SER A 623 3.06 -47.60 9.63
N LEU A 624 2.00 -48.08 10.26
CA LEU A 624 0.67 -47.48 10.14
C LEU A 624 0.48 -46.52 11.31
N LEU A 625 -0.11 -45.35 11.04
CA LEU A 625 -0.44 -44.38 12.09
C LEU A 625 -1.44 -44.97 13.10
N ASP A 626 -2.41 -45.73 12.58
CA ASP A 626 -3.39 -46.49 13.33
C ASP A 626 -3.37 -47.94 12.80
N PRO A 627 -3.12 -48.95 13.64
CA PRO A 627 -3.08 -50.35 13.22
C PRO A 627 -4.33 -50.84 12.47
N ASP A 628 -5.49 -50.25 12.75
CA ASP A 628 -6.77 -50.61 12.13
C ASP A 628 -7.06 -49.82 10.84
N ASN A 629 -6.19 -48.86 10.50
CA ASN A 629 -6.33 -48.01 9.32
C ASN A 629 -5.08 -48.01 8.43
N LEU A 630 -5.27 -48.42 7.18
CA LEU A 630 -4.21 -48.43 6.16
C LEU A 630 -3.75 -47.03 5.72
N LEU A 631 -4.45 -45.96 6.13
CA LEU A 631 -4.22 -44.57 5.69
C LEU A 631 -4.00 -43.67 6.93
N PRO A 632 -2.96 -42.82 6.99
CA PRO A 632 -1.82 -42.78 6.09
C PRO A 632 -0.76 -43.83 6.46
N LEU A 633 0.07 -44.22 5.49
CA LEU A 633 1.32 -44.90 5.78
C LEU A 633 2.30 -43.90 6.41
N VAL A 634 2.91 -44.24 7.54
CA VAL A 634 3.93 -43.40 8.16
C VAL A 634 5.31 -43.86 7.68
N ILE A 635 6.12 -42.91 7.22
CA ILE A 635 7.53 -43.12 6.86
C ILE A 635 8.39 -42.25 7.77
N GLU A 636 9.34 -42.87 8.44
CA GLU A 636 10.26 -42.22 9.39
C GLU A 636 11.71 -42.56 9.04
N PRO A 637 12.69 -41.69 9.35
CA PRO A 637 14.09 -42.01 9.14
C PRO A 637 14.55 -43.15 10.08
N ASP A 638 15.36 -44.08 9.58
CA ASP A 638 16.02 -45.08 10.44
C ASP A 638 17.22 -44.50 11.20
N HIS A 639 17.79 -43.42 10.68
CA HIS A 639 18.90 -42.66 11.27
C HIS A 639 18.66 -41.15 11.12
N GLU A 640 19.02 -40.37 12.13
CA GLU A 640 18.82 -38.90 12.17
C GLU A 640 19.43 -38.12 10.98
N ASP A 641 20.47 -38.67 10.33
CA ASP A 641 21.17 -38.03 9.22
C ASP A 641 20.54 -38.35 7.85
N THR A 642 19.40 -39.05 7.82
CA THR A 642 18.75 -39.46 6.57
C THR A 642 18.21 -38.25 5.80
N GLN A 643 18.82 -37.94 4.67
CA GLN A 643 18.42 -36.84 3.79
C GLN A 643 17.18 -37.23 2.95
N LEU A 644 16.00 -36.75 3.35
CA LEU A 644 14.72 -37.13 2.76
C LEU A 644 14.66 -36.97 1.24
N ALA A 645 15.02 -35.80 0.70
CA ALA A 645 14.99 -35.55 -0.75
C ALA A 645 15.98 -36.45 -1.53
N GLY A 646 17.15 -36.71 -0.96
CA GLY A 646 18.16 -37.59 -1.55
C GLY A 646 17.73 -39.06 -1.56
N TRP A 647 17.09 -39.52 -0.49
CA TRP A 647 16.50 -40.85 -0.41
C TRP A 647 15.32 -41.00 -1.37
N ALA A 648 14.37 -40.06 -1.35
CA ALA A 648 13.16 -40.09 -2.17
C ALA A 648 13.48 -40.14 -3.68
N LYS A 649 14.50 -39.38 -4.11
CA LYS A 649 14.98 -39.41 -5.51
C LYS A 649 15.38 -40.81 -5.98
N ASN A 650 15.95 -41.62 -5.10
CA ASN A 650 16.41 -42.98 -5.40
C ASN A 650 15.35 -44.05 -5.11
N GLN A 651 14.24 -43.70 -4.47
CA GLN A 651 13.17 -44.60 -4.03
C GLN A 651 11.79 -44.19 -4.57
N LYS A 652 11.77 -43.52 -5.73
CA LYS A 652 10.53 -43.01 -6.33
C LYS A 652 9.50 -44.11 -6.58
N GLU A 653 9.91 -45.24 -7.17
CA GLU A 653 9.00 -46.37 -7.44
C GLU A 653 8.38 -46.94 -6.16
N PHE A 654 9.17 -47.00 -5.08
CA PHE A 654 8.69 -47.44 -3.77
C PHE A 654 7.64 -46.46 -3.22
N ILE A 655 7.91 -45.16 -3.25
CA ILE A 655 6.97 -44.13 -2.78
C ILE A 655 5.68 -44.15 -3.61
N GLU A 656 5.77 -44.28 -4.93
CA GLU A 656 4.60 -44.35 -5.81
C GLU A 656 3.77 -45.61 -5.56
N SER A 657 4.40 -46.78 -5.42
CA SER A 657 3.71 -48.02 -5.08
C SER A 657 2.99 -47.91 -3.74
N LYS A 658 3.63 -47.31 -2.73
CA LYS A 658 3.02 -47.12 -1.41
C LYS A 658 1.92 -46.08 -1.40
N LEU A 659 2.03 -45.03 -2.20
CA LEU A 659 0.96 -44.05 -2.32
C LEU A 659 -0.29 -44.68 -2.95
N LEU A 660 -0.13 -45.52 -3.96
CA LEU A 660 -1.25 -46.22 -4.60
C LEU A 660 -1.91 -47.27 -3.68
N GLU A 661 -1.11 -47.95 -2.86
CA GLU A 661 -1.60 -48.93 -1.87
C GLU A 661 -2.42 -48.23 -0.76
N HIS A 662 -1.83 -47.21 -0.14
CA HIS A 662 -2.35 -46.60 1.08
C HIS A 662 -3.23 -45.37 0.84
N GLY A 663 -3.10 -44.69 -0.29
CA GLY A 663 -3.82 -43.44 -0.64
C GLY A 663 -3.13 -42.17 -0.13
N ALA A 664 -2.44 -42.21 1.01
CA ALA A 664 -1.61 -41.14 1.52
C ALA A 664 -0.45 -41.67 2.36
N ILE A 665 0.63 -40.86 2.41
CA ILE A 665 1.86 -41.12 3.14
C ILE A 665 2.17 -39.91 4.00
N LEU A 666 2.42 -40.13 5.29
CA LEU A 666 2.91 -39.13 6.23
C LEU A 666 4.41 -39.36 6.46
N PHE A 667 5.24 -38.44 5.99
CA PHE A 667 6.67 -38.40 6.29
C PHE A 667 6.88 -37.63 7.59
N ARG A 668 7.42 -38.30 8.61
CA ARG A 668 7.57 -37.77 9.97
C ARG A 668 9.02 -37.88 10.44
N ASP A 669 9.41 -36.97 11.33
CA ASP A 669 10.71 -36.90 12.00
C ASP A 669 11.93 -36.70 11.07
N PHE A 670 11.70 -36.32 9.82
CA PHE A 670 12.76 -35.84 8.93
C PHE A 670 13.11 -34.38 9.26
N LYS A 671 14.41 -34.05 9.25
CA LYS A 671 14.91 -32.68 9.45
C LYS A 671 14.66 -31.83 8.20
N ILE A 672 13.43 -31.30 8.07
CA ILE A 672 12.99 -30.38 7.01
C ILE A 672 12.49 -29.10 7.71
N ASP A 673 13.16 -27.96 7.47
CA ASP A 673 12.86 -26.71 8.18
C ASP A 673 12.49 -25.54 7.24
N SER A 674 12.47 -25.77 5.93
CA SER A 674 12.25 -24.70 4.94
C SER A 674 11.35 -25.10 3.78
N ALA A 675 10.71 -24.10 3.17
CA ALA A 675 9.93 -24.25 1.94
C ALA A 675 10.78 -24.83 0.79
N THR A 676 12.04 -24.41 0.68
CA THR A 676 12.97 -24.88 -0.35
C THR A 676 13.31 -26.37 -0.20
N GLU A 677 13.52 -26.85 1.03
CA GLU A 677 13.76 -28.28 1.29
C GLU A 677 12.53 -29.13 0.97
N PHE A 678 11.34 -28.63 1.32
CA PHE A 678 10.07 -29.25 0.95
C PHE A 678 9.88 -29.28 -0.58
N GLU A 679 10.12 -28.19 -1.29
CA GLU A 679 10.05 -28.14 -2.75
C GLU A 679 11.03 -29.12 -3.40
N ASN A 680 12.26 -29.20 -2.89
CA ASN A 680 13.28 -30.14 -3.37
C ASN A 680 12.84 -31.59 -3.17
N PHE A 681 12.19 -31.91 -2.05
CA PHE A 681 11.63 -33.24 -1.79
C PHE A 681 10.47 -33.56 -2.75
N ALA A 682 9.48 -32.67 -2.84
CA ALA A 682 8.35 -32.86 -3.74
C ALA A 682 8.82 -32.99 -5.21
N SER A 683 9.80 -32.19 -5.62
CA SER A 683 10.42 -32.24 -6.95
C SER A 683 11.26 -33.50 -7.20
N ALA A 684 11.80 -34.12 -6.15
CA ALA A 684 12.52 -35.39 -6.27
C ALA A 684 11.58 -36.55 -6.66
N ILE A 685 10.33 -36.49 -6.22
CA ILE A 685 9.28 -37.47 -6.58
C ILE A 685 8.61 -37.06 -7.89
N CYS A 686 8.22 -35.79 -8.01
CA CYS A 686 7.54 -35.21 -9.17
C CYS A 686 8.27 -33.97 -9.70
N PRO A 687 9.19 -34.11 -10.68
CA PRO A 687 10.01 -32.99 -11.17
C PRO A 687 9.21 -31.80 -11.75
N ASN A 688 7.98 -32.07 -12.21
CA ASN A 688 7.09 -31.08 -12.79
C ASN A 688 5.96 -30.75 -11.81
N LEU A 689 6.29 -30.10 -10.69
CA LEU A 689 5.29 -29.48 -9.83
C LEU A 689 4.57 -28.34 -10.58
N PHE A 690 3.30 -28.12 -10.26
CA PHE A 690 2.45 -27.09 -10.85
C PHE A 690 2.43 -25.86 -9.95
N GLY A 691 3.00 -24.76 -10.45
CA GLY A 691 3.09 -23.48 -9.73
C GLY A 691 1.87 -22.57 -9.89
N GLU A 692 0.99 -22.84 -10.86
CA GLU A 692 -0.21 -22.06 -11.17
C GLU A 692 -1.43 -22.98 -11.13
N TYR A 693 -2.28 -22.88 -10.10
CA TYR A 693 -3.46 -23.75 -9.96
C TYR A 693 -4.62 -23.11 -9.15
N GLY A 694 -5.77 -22.89 -9.77
CA GLY A 694 -6.98 -22.39 -9.09
C GLY A 694 -7.17 -20.86 -9.11
N ASP A 695 -8.42 -20.44 -8.82
CA ASP A 695 -8.95 -19.09 -9.09
C ASP A 695 -8.81 -18.09 -7.92
N LEU A 696 -8.10 -18.44 -6.84
CA LEU A 696 -7.92 -17.58 -5.66
C LEU A 696 -6.48 -17.03 -5.57
N PRO A 697 -6.30 -15.75 -5.17
CA PRO A 697 -4.98 -15.14 -5.03
C PRO A 697 -4.16 -15.87 -3.95
N ARG A 698 -2.90 -16.15 -4.28
CA ARG A 698 -1.97 -16.94 -3.46
C ARG A 698 -0.96 -16.02 -2.77
N GLU A 699 -0.70 -16.26 -1.49
CA GLU A 699 0.33 -15.54 -0.73
C GLU A 699 1.74 -16.00 -1.15
N ASN A 700 2.65 -15.02 -1.34
CA ASN A 700 4.10 -15.12 -1.21
C ASN A 700 4.71 -16.54 -1.32
N SER A 701 5.15 -16.93 -2.51
CA SER A 701 6.09 -18.03 -2.61
C SER A 701 7.07 -17.89 -3.77
N GLU A 702 8.36 -17.83 -3.42
CA GLU A 702 9.43 -18.22 -4.35
C GLU A 702 9.32 -19.74 -4.59
N GLY A 703 9.02 -20.16 -5.82
CA GLY A 703 9.03 -21.58 -6.23
C GLY A 703 7.67 -22.15 -6.61
N LYS A 704 7.58 -23.49 -6.68
CA LYS A 704 6.37 -24.25 -7.10
C LYS A 704 5.54 -24.77 -5.92
N VAL A 705 5.72 -24.17 -4.75
CA VAL A 705 5.03 -24.45 -3.49
C VAL A 705 4.30 -23.18 -3.10
N TYR A 706 3.13 -23.26 -2.45
CA TYR A 706 2.34 -22.07 -2.08
C TYR A 706 1.71 -22.22 -0.69
N GLY A 707 1.30 -21.11 -0.09
CA GLY A 707 0.51 -21.14 1.15
C GLY A 707 -0.84 -21.81 0.92
N ALA A 708 -1.35 -22.53 1.92
CA ALA A 708 -2.73 -22.99 1.89
C ALA A 708 -3.69 -21.79 1.74
N THR A 709 -4.80 -21.97 1.01
CA THR A 709 -5.81 -20.93 0.78
C THR A 709 -6.21 -20.23 2.09
N VAL A 710 -6.21 -18.89 2.09
CA VAL A 710 -6.60 -18.09 3.26
C VAL A 710 -8.05 -18.39 3.60
N TYR A 711 -8.27 -19.00 4.76
CA TYR A 711 -9.58 -19.40 5.26
C TYR A 711 -9.65 -19.14 6.77
N PRO A 712 -10.74 -18.54 7.30
CA PRO A 712 -10.84 -18.14 8.71
C PRO A 712 -10.43 -19.26 9.66
N ALA A 713 -9.51 -18.99 10.59
CA ALA A 713 -8.88 -20.01 11.43
C ALA A 713 -9.90 -20.77 12.31
N ASP A 714 -10.99 -20.11 12.70
CA ASP A 714 -12.09 -20.61 13.53
C ASP A 714 -13.11 -21.47 12.77
N LYS A 715 -13.02 -21.56 11.44
CA LYS A 715 -13.95 -22.35 10.59
C LYS A 715 -13.29 -23.60 10.05
N SER A 716 -14.06 -24.67 9.83
CA SER A 716 -13.54 -25.87 9.15
C SER A 716 -13.55 -25.67 7.63
N ILE A 717 -12.53 -26.23 6.95
CA ILE A 717 -12.61 -26.48 5.51
C ILE A 717 -13.26 -27.86 5.36
N LEU A 718 -14.38 -27.93 4.64
CA LEU A 718 -15.14 -29.18 4.45
C LEU A 718 -14.36 -30.20 3.61
N PHE A 719 -14.78 -31.48 3.65
CA PHE A 719 -14.11 -32.51 2.87
C PHE A 719 -14.25 -32.25 1.37
N HIS A 720 -13.13 -32.32 0.67
CA HIS A 720 -13.08 -32.16 -0.77
C HIS A 720 -11.93 -32.91 -1.40
N ASN A 721 -12.16 -33.38 -2.63
CA ASN A 721 -11.10 -33.71 -3.55
C ASN A 721 -10.82 -32.50 -4.42
N GLU A 722 -9.57 -32.05 -4.44
CA GLU A 722 -9.15 -30.79 -5.04
C GLU A 722 -9.57 -30.74 -6.51
N SER A 723 -10.38 -29.75 -6.85
CA SER A 723 -10.87 -29.50 -8.21
C SER A 723 -11.52 -30.68 -8.94
N SER A 724 -12.12 -31.61 -8.20
CA SER A 724 -12.89 -32.72 -8.78
C SER A 724 -14.09 -32.25 -9.62
N HIS A 725 -14.51 -30.99 -9.48
CA HIS A 725 -15.52 -30.33 -10.30
C HIS A 725 -14.99 -29.85 -11.68
N LEU A 726 -13.67 -29.87 -11.93
CA LEU A 726 -13.01 -29.44 -13.18
C LEU A 726 -12.65 -30.64 -14.08
N GLN A 727 -12.33 -30.40 -15.36
CA GLN A 727 -11.95 -31.48 -16.31
C GLN A 727 -10.52 -31.98 -16.08
N THR A 728 -9.69 -31.12 -15.48
CA THR A 728 -8.31 -31.39 -15.12
C THR A 728 -8.13 -31.18 -13.63
N TRP A 729 -7.39 -32.07 -12.98
CA TRP A 729 -7.12 -32.01 -11.54
C TRP A 729 -5.71 -32.55 -11.24
N PRO A 730 -5.09 -32.15 -10.13
CA PRO A 730 -3.83 -32.70 -9.67
C PRO A 730 -4.08 -34.11 -9.14
N MET A 731 -3.24 -35.06 -9.53
CA MET A 731 -3.25 -36.41 -8.95
C MET A 731 -2.51 -36.43 -7.62
N LYS A 732 -1.39 -35.72 -7.48
CA LYS A 732 -0.57 -35.72 -6.27
C LYS A 732 -0.61 -34.38 -5.57
N ILE A 733 -0.87 -34.40 -4.26
CA ILE A 733 -0.90 -33.21 -3.40
C ILE A 733 -0.01 -33.45 -2.20
N TRP A 734 0.79 -32.45 -1.84
CA TRP A 734 1.61 -32.45 -0.63
C TRP A 734 1.22 -31.32 0.30
N PHE A 735 1.20 -31.58 1.60
CA PHE A 735 1.03 -30.60 2.67
C PHE A 735 2.26 -30.68 3.59
N PHE A 736 2.96 -29.58 3.78
CA PHE A 736 4.14 -29.49 4.63
C PHE A 736 3.89 -28.58 5.83
N CYS A 737 4.07 -29.11 7.02
CA CYS A 737 3.94 -28.37 8.26
C CYS A 737 5.21 -27.59 8.61
N MET A 738 5.24 -26.32 8.22
CA MET A 738 6.31 -25.40 8.63
C MET A 738 6.14 -24.96 10.08
N HIS A 739 4.89 -24.66 10.47
CA HIS A 739 4.52 -24.33 11.84
C HIS A 739 3.16 -24.96 12.18
N PRO A 740 3.09 -25.92 13.12
CA PRO A 740 1.81 -26.44 13.60
C PRO A 740 1.07 -25.36 14.38
N ALA A 741 -0.26 -25.46 14.44
CA ALA A 741 -1.07 -24.57 15.27
C ALA A 741 -0.84 -24.86 16.75
N GLU A 742 -1.16 -23.90 17.62
CA GLU A 742 -1.09 -24.10 19.07
C GLU A 742 -2.13 -25.13 19.55
N GLN A 743 -3.34 -25.05 18.98
CA GLN A 743 -4.44 -25.97 19.24
C GLN A 743 -5.25 -26.21 17.97
N GLY A 744 -5.63 -27.47 17.71
CA GLY A 744 -6.41 -27.86 16.53
C GLY A 744 -5.62 -27.81 15.22
N GLY A 745 -6.33 -27.59 14.11
CA GLY A 745 -5.72 -27.39 12.79
C GLY A 745 -5.18 -28.65 12.14
N GLU A 746 -5.63 -29.82 12.61
CA GLU A 746 -5.38 -31.09 11.98
C GLU A 746 -5.96 -31.10 10.55
N THR A 747 -5.43 -32.01 9.73
CA THR A 747 -5.93 -32.25 8.37
C THR A 747 -6.57 -33.64 8.34
N PRO A 748 -7.87 -33.77 8.67
CA PRO A 748 -8.56 -35.04 8.56
C PRO A 748 -8.58 -35.53 7.13
N ILE A 749 -8.30 -36.82 6.93
CA ILE A 749 -8.28 -37.49 5.64
C ILE A 749 -9.17 -38.74 5.64
N VAL A 750 -9.70 -39.12 4.48
CA VAL A 750 -10.51 -40.33 4.31
C VAL A 750 -10.18 -41.05 3.01
N ASP A 751 -10.15 -42.38 3.06
CA ASP A 751 -9.97 -43.23 1.88
C ASP A 751 -11.24 -43.25 1.01
N CYS A 752 -11.15 -42.73 -0.21
CA CYS A 752 -12.24 -42.63 -1.18
C CYS A 752 -12.79 -44.00 -1.61
N ARG A 753 -11.98 -45.06 -1.51
CA ARG A 753 -12.41 -46.45 -1.76
C ARG A 753 -13.29 -46.95 -0.62
N LYS A 754 -12.94 -46.62 0.62
CA LYS A 754 -13.77 -46.94 1.80
C LYS A 754 -15.09 -46.18 1.74
N ILE A 755 -15.07 -44.90 1.36
CA ILE A 755 -16.30 -44.11 1.18
C ILE A 755 -17.20 -44.77 0.14
N TYR A 756 -16.67 -45.10 -1.04
CA TYR A 756 -17.43 -45.83 -2.06
C TYR A 756 -18.02 -47.14 -1.54
N ARG A 757 -17.32 -47.90 -0.69
CA ARG A 757 -17.87 -49.15 -0.12
C ARG A 757 -18.93 -48.91 0.96
N SER A 758 -18.87 -47.76 1.64
CA SER A 758 -19.74 -47.41 2.78
C SER A 758 -20.99 -46.63 2.41
N LEU A 759 -21.08 -46.02 1.23
CA LEU A 759 -22.29 -45.38 0.72
C LEU A 759 -23.39 -46.39 0.44
N ASN A 760 -24.65 -46.00 0.65
CA ASN A 760 -25.82 -46.82 0.35
C ASN A 760 -25.78 -47.30 -1.12
N PRO A 761 -25.99 -48.61 -1.41
CA PRO A 761 -25.99 -49.13 -2.78
C PRO A 761 -26.90 -48.38 -3.75
N GLN A 762 -28.10 -47.96 -3.31
CA GLN A 762 -29.04 -47.21 -4.14
C GLN A 762 -28.53 -45.79 -4.42
N LEU A 763 -27.90 -45.15 -3.43
CA LEU A 763 -27.27 -43.85 -3.62
C LEU A 763 -26.10 -43.96 -4.61
N ARG A 764 -25.30 -45.02 -4.53
CA ARG A 764 -24.20 -45.25 -5.48
C ARG A 764 -24.70 -45.44 -6.90
N GLU A 765 -25.68 -46.30 -7.11
CA GLU A 765 -26.30 -46.50 -8.43
C GLU A 765 -26.86 -45.18 -8.98
N ARG A 766 -27.53 -44.40 -8.12
CA ARG A 766 -28.07 -43.09 -8.51
C ARG A 766 -26.97 -42.09 -8.90
N LEU A 767 -25.88 -42.03 -8.16
CA LEU A 767 -24.73 -41.16 -8.48
C LEU A 767 -23.98 -41.60 -9.74
N GLU A 768 -23.90 -42.91 -10.00
CA GLU A 768 -23.32 -43.46 -11.24
C GLU A 768 -24.18 -43.13 -12.47
N GLN A 769 -25.51 -43.29 -12.34
CA GLN A 769 -26.45 -43.05 -13.44
C GLN A 769 -26.63 -41.56 -13.74
N LYS A 770 -26.86 -40.75 -12.69
CA LYS A 770 -27.24 -39.34 -12.87
C LYS A 770 -26.05 -38.39 -12.99
N GLN A 771 -24.87 -38.75 -12.50
CA GLN A 771 -23.74 -37.82 -12.35
C GLN A 771 -24.08 -36.61 -11.47
N LEU A 772 -23.08 -35.76 -11.22
CA LEU A 772 -23.22 -34.46 -10.55
C LEU A 772 -23.11 -33.34 -11.58
N MET A 773 -23.95 -32.33 -11.44
CA MET A 773 -23.88 -31.08 -12.19
C MET A 773 -23.51 -29.95 -11.24
N TYR A 774 -22.28 -29.45 -11.33
CA TYR A 774 -21.85 -28.26 -10.62
C TYR A 774 -22.25 -27.02 -11.41
N VAL A 775 -22.97 -26.12 -10.77
CA VAL A 775 -23.47 -24.88 -11.38
C VAL A 775 -22.76 -23.70 -10.74
N ARG A 776 -22.29 -22.78 -11.57
CA ARG A 776 -21.76 -21.48 -11.14
C ARG A 776 -22.47 -20.36 -11.87
N ASN A 777 -23.06 -19.46 -11.11
CA ASN A 777 -23.76 -18.27 -11.59
C ASN A 777 -22.88 -17.04 -11.36
N PHE A 778 -22.46 -16.41 -12.44
CA PHE A 778 -21.76 -15.14 -12.46
C PHE A 778 -22.79 -14.02 -12.56
N ILE A 779 -23.31 -13.62 -11.39
CA ILE A 779 -24.34 -12.58 -11.25
C ILE A 779 -23.71 -11.34 -10.60
N ARG A 780 -23.81 -10.20 -11.28
CA ARG A 780 -23.27 -8.91 -10.79
C ARG A 780 -23.83 -8.57 -9.41
N GLY A 781 -22.94 -8.26 -8.47
CA GLY A 781 -23.29 -7.85 -7.11
C GLY A 781 -23.52 -8.99 -6.11
N VAL A 782 -23.38 -10.26 -6.52
CA VAL A 782 -23.59 -11.44 -5.65
C VAL A 782 -22.34 -12.30 -5.51
N ASP A 783 -21.61 -12.53 -6.60
CA ASP A 783 -20.30 -13.18 -6.65
C ASP A 783 -19.46 -12.47 -7.74
N VAL A 784 -18.24 -12.93 -7.98
CA VAL A 784 -17.39 -12.46 -9.07
C VAL A 784 -18.15 -12.46 -10.40
N SER A 785 -18.05 -11.38 -11.16
CA SER A 785 -18.65 -11.30 -12.50
C SER A 785 -17.96 -12.26 -13.46
N TRP A 786 -18.60 -12.61 -14.58
CA TRP A 786 -17.96 -13.50 -15.54
C TRP A 786 -16.77 -12.80 -16.21
N GLU A 787 -16.85 -11.47 -16.38
CA GLU A 787 -15.77 -10.66 -16.92
C GLU A 787 -14.53 -10.75 -16.04
N GLU A 788 -14.69 -10.59 -14.73
CA GLU A 788 -13.61 -10.74 -13.75
C GLU A 788 -13.10 -12.19 -13.66
N PHE A 789 -13.99 -13.17 -13.78
CA PHE A 789 -13.61 -14.58 -13.70
C PHE A 789 -12.80 -15.05 -14.89
N PHE A 790 -13.27 -14.76 -16.11
CA PHE A 790 -12.59 -15.15 -17.36
C PHE A 790 -11.52 -14.12 -17.78
N LYS A 791 -11.42 -12.97 -17.09
CA LYS A 791 -10.47 -11.88 -17.37
C LYS A 791 -10.57 -11.36 -18.79
N THR A 792 -11.81 -11.23 -19.25
CA THR A 792 -12.13 -10.73 -20.58
C THR A 792 -13.53 -10.15 -20.59
N SER A 793 -13.72 -9.06 -21.33
CA SER A 793 -15.04 -8.50 -21.62
C SER A 793 -15.61 -9.02 -22.94
N ASP A 794 -14.85 -9.86 -23.67
CA ASP A 794 -15.33 -10.49 -24.90
C ASP A 794 -16.07 -11.79 -24.57
N ARG A 795 -17.40 -11.76 -24.76
CA ARG A 795 -18.24 -12.94 -24.61
C ARG A 795 -17.75 -14.10 -25.49
N GLN A 796 -17.25 -13.83 -26.70
CA GLN A 796 -16.79 -14.87 -27.61
C GLN A 796 -15.57 -15.62 -27.06
N GLU A 797 -14.67 -14.93 -26.37
CA GLU A 797 -13.53 -15.55 -25.69
C GLU A 797 -13.99 -16.46 -24.54
N VAL A 798 -14.98 -16.04 -23.77
CA VAL A 798 -15.59 -16.86 -22.71
C VAL A 798 -16.27 -18.09 -23.27
N GLU A 799 -17.06 -17.94 -24.34
CA GLU A 799 -17.68 -19.08 -24.99
C GLU A 799 -16.63 -20.06 -25.54
N ASN A 800 -15.52 -19.54 -26.09
CA ASN A 800 -14.40 -20.35 -26.55
C ASN A 800 -13.72 -21.07 -25.39
N TYR A 801 -13.50 -20.41 -24.25
CA TYR A 801 -12.98 -21.03 -23.03
C TYR A 801 -13.92 -22.13 -22.53
N CYS A 802 -15.22 -21.87 -22.46
CA CYS A 802 -16.21 -22.86 -22.03
C CYS A 802 -16.21 -24.08 -22.96
N ARG A 803 -16.16 -23.87 -24.28
CA ARG A 803 -16.04 -24.97 -25.27
C ARG A 803 -14.73 -25.74 -25.09
N GLN A 804 -13.60 -25.07 -24.91
CA GLN A 804 -12.28 -25.70 -24.69
C GLN A 804 -12.24 -26.54 -23.41
N ASN A 805 -12.92 -26.09 -22.35
CA ASN A 805 -12.98 -26.77 -21.05
C ASN A 805 -14.21 -27.67 -20.87
N ALA A 806 -14.98 -27.91 -21.93
CA ALA A 806 -16.21 -28.71 -21.90
C ALA A 806 -17.15 -28.31 -20.75
N LEU A 807 -17.38 -27.01 -20.63
CA LEU A 807 -18.39 -26.39 -19.76
C LEU A 807 -19.60 -26.02 -20.63
N GLU A 808 -20.80 -26.36 -20.14
CA GLU A 808 -22.00 -25.75 -20.68
C GLU A 808 -22.10 -24.32 -20.16
N PHE A 809 -22.62 -23.42 -20.99
CA PHE A 809 -22.77 -22.03 -20.65
C PHE A 809 -24.11 -21.48 -21.15
N GLU A 810 -24.66 -20.54 -20.42
CA GLU A 810 -25.94 -19.89 -20.71
C GLU A 810 -25.84 -18.42 -20.31
N TRP A 811 -26.02 -17.52 -21.27
CA TRP A 811 -26.10 -16.08 -21.01
C TRP A 811 -27.49 -15.75 -20.46
N LEU A 812 -27.53 -15.15 -19.27
CA LEU A 812 -28.75 -14.73 -18.58
C LEU A 812 -29.03 -13.23 -18.88
N SER A 813 -30.15 -12.69 -18.36
CA SER A 813 -30.44 -11.25 -18.44
C SER A 813 -29.35 -10.41 -17.75
N ASP A 814 -29.29 -9.12 -18.10
CA ASP A 814 -28.39 -8.14 -17.46
C ASP A 814 -26.89 -8.46 -17.57
N ASN A 815 -26.51 -9.17 -18.65
CA ASN A 815 -25.14 -9.57 -18.92
C ASN A 815 -24.55 -10.48 -17.84
N ASN A 816 -25.36 -11.37 -17.26
CA ASN A 816 -24.91 -12.42 -16.36
C ASN A 816 -24.64 -13.74 -17.13
N LEU A 817 -23.87 -14.65 -16.53
CA LEU A 817 -23.51 -15.93 -17.15
C LEU A 817 -23.72 -17.07 -16.16
N ARG A 818 -24.27 -18.17 -16.63
CA ARG A 818 -24.32 -19.44 -15.89
C ARG A 818 -23.43 -20.46 -16.59
N THR A 819 -22.61 -21.15 -15.83
CA THR A 819 -21.82 -22.29 -16.33
C THR A 819 -22.18 -23.57 -15.59
N ARG A 820 -22.16 -24.70 -16.30
CA ARG A 820 -22.46 -26.02 -15.74
C ARG A 820 -21.35 -27.01 -16.10
N SER A 821 -20.93 -27.81 -15.13
CA SER A 821 -19.92 -28.86 -15.33
C SER A 821 -20.42 -30.22 -14.80
N TYR A 822 -20.29 -31.26 -15.63
CA TYR A 822 -20.83 -32.59 -15.32
C TYR A 822 -19.72 -33.58 -14.91
N ARG A 823 -19.86 -34.18 -13.73
CA ARG A 823 -18.82 -35.03 -13.12
C ARG A 823 -19.39 -36.31 -12.54
N GLN A 824 -18.64 -37.38 -12.72
CA GLN A 824 -18.93 -38.65 -12.05
C GLN A 824 -18.42 -38.57 -10.62
N ALA A 825 -19.32 -38.65 -9.64
CA ALA A 825 -18.94 -38.77 -8.24
C ALA A 825 -18.30 -40.13 -7.94
N ILE A 826 -18.64 -41.15 -8.72
CA ILE A 826 -18.15 -42.51 -8.61
C ILE A 826 -17.39 -42.86 -9.89
N THR A 827 -16.10 -43.16 -9.76
CA THR A 827 -15.21 -43.39 -10.91
C THR A 827 -14.14 -44.43 -10.58
N LYS A 828 -13.37 -44.87 -11.58
CA LYS A 828 -12.23 -45.77 -11.42
C LYS A 828 -10.93 -45.00 -11.35
N HIS A 829 -10.10 -45.32 -10.36
CA HIS A 829 -8.74 -44.79 -10.29
C HIS A 829 -7.91 -45.34 -11.47
N PRO A 830 -7.21 -44.49 -12.24
CA PRO A 830 -6.59 -44.90 -13.51
C PRO A 830 -5.45 -45.93 -13.36
N GLN A 831 -4.73 -45.94 -12.23
CA GLN A 831 -3.61 -46.86 -12.01
C GLN A 831 -4.00 -48.13 -11.21
N THR A 832 -4.75 -48.01 -10.11
CA THR A 832 -5.20 -49.17 -9.31
C THR A 832 -6.42 -49.88 -9.88
N GLY A 833 -7.23 -49.21 -10.71
CA GLY A 833 -8.50 -49.74 -11.23
C GLY A 833 -9.64 -49.83 -10.22
N GLU A 834 -9.41 -49.41 -8.96
CA GLU A 834 -10.41 -49.45 -7.89
C GLU A 834 -11.49 -48.38 -8.06
N MET A 835 -12.72 -48.69 -7.63
CA MET A 835 -13.81 -47.73 -7.57
C MET A 835 -13.61 -46.76 -6.39
N VAL A 836 -13.75 -45.46 -6.66
CA VAL A 836 -13.56 -44.37 -5.70
C VAL A 836 -14.73 -43.40 -5.73
N PHE A 837 -14.99 -42.77 -4.59
CA PHE A 837 -15.89 -41.62 -4.48
C PHE A 837 -15.09 -40.32 -4.54
N PHE A 838 -15.09 -39.65 -5.68
CA PHE A 838 -14.28 -38.46 -6.00
C PHE A 838 -15.18 -37.26 -6.29
N ASN A 839 -15.23 -36.30 -5.37
CA ASN A 839 -16.19 -35.18 -5.47
C ASN A 839 -15.81 -33.95 -4.61
N GLN A 840 -16.58 -32.87 -4.81
CA GLN A 840 -16.50 -31.63 -4.04
C GLN A 840 -17.90 -31.12 -3.65
N ILE A 841 -18.85 -32.04 -3.39
CA ILE A 841 -20.26 -31.74 -3.09
C ILE A 841 -20.36 -30.83 -1.85
N GLN A 842 -19.61 -31.11 -0.78
CA GLN A 842 -19.75 -30.36 0.48
C GLN A 842 -19.44 -28.86 0.35
N LEU A 843 -18.54 -28.48 -0.56
CA LEU A 843 -18.18 -27.08 -0.80
C LEU A 843 -19.13 -26.34 -1.75
N HIS A 844 -20.07 -27.04 -2.40
CA HIS A 844 -20.99 -26.46 -3.38
C HIS A 844 -22.45 -26.57 -2.99
N HIS A 845 -22.84 -27.55 -2.19
CA HIS A 845 -24.23 -27.74 -1.81
C HIS A 845 -24.66 -26.74 -0.73
N ILE A 846 -25.82 -26.09 -0.93
CA ILE A 846 -26.31 -25.01 -0.06
C ILE A 846 -26.49 -25.42 1.41
N SER A 847 -26.73 -26.70 1.70
CA SER A 847 -26.97 -27.20 3.06
C SER A 847 -25.77 -27.10 4.01
N PHE A 848 -24.58 -26.76 3.50
CA PHE A 848 -23.38 -26.51 4.30
C PHE A 848 -23.16 -25.03 4.64
N LEU A 849 -24.06 -24.15 4.22
CA LEU A 849 -24.11 -22.76 4.69
C LEU A 849 -24.83 -22.69 6.05
N GLU A 850 -24.51 -21.68 6.86
CA GLU A 850 -25.25 -21.38 8.09
C GLU A 850 -26.74 -21.17 7.77
N PRO A 851 -27.68 -21.70 8.58
CA PRO A 851 -29.12 -21.64 8.27
C PRO A 851 -29.65 -20.24 7.95
N SER A 852 -29.18 -19.21 8.66
CA SER A 852 -29.55 -17.80 8.41
C SER A 852 -29.05 -17.27 7.06
N ILE A 853 -27.85 -17.69 6.64
CA ILE A 853 -27.29 -17.35 5.33
C ILE A 853 -28.04 -18.10 4.23
N GLN A 854 -28.36 -19.38 4.48
CA GLN A 854 -29.15 -20.21 3.57
C GLN A 854 -30.53 -19.57 3.29
N GLU A 855 -31.27 -19.20 4.33
CA GLU A 855 -32.57 -18.52 4.20
C GLU A 855 -32.46 -17.19 3.45
N SER A 856 -31.44 -16.40 3.78
CA SER A 856 -31.22 -15.10 3.13
C SER A 856 -30.91 -15.24 1.64
N LEU A 857 -30.01 -16.15 1.26
CA LEU A 857 -29.64 -16.37 -0.15
C LEU A 857 -30.81 -16.96 -0.96
N LEU A 858 -31.56 -17.91 -0.38
CA LEU A 858 -32.74 -18.46 -1.04
C LEU A 858 -33.84 -17.42 -1.21
N SER A 859 -34.05 -16.55 -0.23
CA SER A 859 -35.03 -15.46 -0.29
C SER A 859 -34.66 -14.40 -1.34
N LEU A 860 -33.38 -14.03 -1.42
CA LEU A 860 -32.90 -12.98 -2.32
C LEU A 860 -32.78 -13.43 -3.77
N PHE A 861 -32.33 -14.67 -4.02
CA PHE A 861 -31.95 -15.12 -5.36
C PHE A 861 -32.79 -16.29 -5.88
N GLY A 862 -33.41 -17.08 -5.00
CA GLY A 862 -33.97 -18.38 -5.34
C GLY A 862 -32.88 -19.43 -5.58
N GLU A 863 -33.25 -20.71 -5.51
CA GLU A 863 -32.30 -21.82 -5.57
C GLU A 863 -31.52 -21.88 -6.90
N GLU A 864 -32.13 -21.52 -8.01
CA GLU A 864 -31.52 -21.58 -9.34
C GLU A 864 -30.45 -20.49 -9.60
N ASN A 865 -30.47 -19.40 -8.83
CA ASN A 865 -29.57 -18.25 -9.01
C ASN A 865 -28.53 -18.13 -7.90
N LEU A 866 -28.38 -19.16 -7.06
CA LEU A 866 -27.30 -19.20 -6.07
C LEU A 866 -25.94 -19.11 -6.79
N PRO A 867 -24.95 -18.36 -6.26
CA PRO A 867 -23.63 -18.23 -6.87
C PRO A 867 -22.98 -19.56 -7.25
N ARG A 868 -23.14 -20.56 -6.37
CA ARG A 868 -22.69 -21.94 -6.57
C ARG A 868 -23.74 -22.89 -6.04
N ASN A 869 -24.02 -23.95 -6.78
CA ASN A 869 -24.81 -25.08 -6.29
C ASN A 869 -24.42 -26.39 -7.00
N VAL A 870 -24.89 -27.52 -6.50
CA VAL A 870 -24.69 -28.84 -7.11
C VAL A 870 -26.00 -29.63 -7.16
N TYR A 871 -26.28 -30.19 -8.34
CA TYR A 871 -27.47 -30.97 -8.64
C TYR A 871 -27.08 -32.35 -9.16
N TYR A 872 -28.07 -33.22 -9.33
CA TYR A 872 -27.90 -34.37 -10.22
C TYR A 872 -27.75 -33.90 -11.68
N GLY A 873 -27.11 -34.71 -12.53
CA GLY A 873 -26.88 -34.36 -13.94
C GLY A 873 -28.15 -34.22 -14.79
N ASP A 874 -29.30 -34.68 -14.31
CA ASP A 874 -30.62 -34.41 -14.91
C ASP A 874 -31.26 -33.09 -14.44
N GLY A 875 -30.55 -32.31 -13.62
CA GLY A 875 -31.03 -31.04 -13.05
C GLY A 875 -31.84 -31.18 -11.76
N SER A 876 -32.14 -32.40 -11.30
CA SER A 876 -32.87 -32.58 -10.04
C SER A 876 -32.02 -32.20 -8.81
N PRO A 877 -32.59 -31.56 -7.78
CA PRO A 877 -31.86 -31.19 -6.56
C PRO A 877 -31.39 -32.43 -5.80
N ILE A 878 -30.25 -32.31 -5.13
CA ILE A 878 -29.73 -33.36 -4.25
C ILE A 878 -30.41 -33.20 -2.89
N GLU A 879 -31.07 -34.24 -2.42
CA GLU A 879 -31.85 -34.13 -1.19
C GLU A 879 -30.95 -33.99 0.04
N LYS A 880 -31.37 -33.21 1.04
CA LYS A 880 -30.59 -33.03 2.28
C LYS A 880 -30.22 -34.36 2.94
N SER A 881 -31.09 -35.36 2.89
CA SER A 881 -30.82 -36.71 3.43
C SER A 881 -29.62 -37.39 2.76
N VAL A 882 -29.35 -37.11 1.48
CA VAL A 882 -28.16 -37.61 0.77
C VAL A 882 -26.90 -36.95 1.29
N ILE A 883 -26.98 -35.63 1.50
CA ILE A 883 -25.87 -34.85 2.03
C ILE A 883 -25.53 -35.28 3.45
N ASP A 884 -26.55 -35.52 4.27
CA ASP A 884 -26.41 -36.03 5.63
C ASP A 884 -25.73 -37.41 5.61
N GLU A 885 -26.17 -38.33 4.73
CA GLU A 885 -25.53 -39.65 4.56
C GLU A 885 -24.05 -39.54 4.16
N ILE A 886 -23.74 -38.73 3.15
CA ILE A 886 -22.36 -38.51 2.70
C ILE A 886 -21.50 -37.95 3.85
N THR A 887 -22.04 -37.00 4.62
CA THR A 887 -21.37 -36.38 5.76
C THR A 887 -21.12 -37.38 6.87
N GLU A 888 -22.10 -38.22 7.20
CA GLU A 888 -21.96 -39.28 8.19
C GLU A 888 -20.85 -40.27 7.81
N VAL A 889 -20.78 -40.67 6.53
CA VAL A 889 -19.72 -41.54 6.02
C VAL A 889 -18.34 -40.89 6.15
N TYR A 890 -18.19 -39.61 5.80
CA TYR A 890 -16.94 -38.87 6.02
C TYR A 890 -16.57 -38.82 7.50
N GLN A 891 -17.50 -38.46 8.39
CA GLN A 891 -17.24 -38.33 9.83
C GLN A 891 -16.86 -39.67 10.47
N ARG A 892 -17.48 -40.76 10.05
CA ARG A 892 -17.21 -42.11 10.57
C ARG A 892 -15.85 -42.66 10.11
N LEU A 893 -15.44 -42.36 8.88
CA LEU A 893 -14.24 -42.93 8.28
C LEU A 893 -12.99 -42.05 8.41
N LYS A 894 -13.12 -40.81 8.91
CA LYS A 894 -12.00 -39.88 8.97
C LYS A 894 -10.88 -40.39 9.89
N VAL A 895 -9.66 -40.24 9.40
CA VAL A 895 -8.43 -40.39 10.18
C VAL A 895 -7.89 -38.98 10.43
N THR A 896 -7.58 -38.67 11.68
CA THR A 896 -7.06 -37.36 12.10
C THR A 896 -5.76 -37.56 12.87
N PHE A 897 -4.81 -36.65 12.67
CA PHE A 897 -3.53 -36.66 13.37
C PHE A 897 -3.07 -35.23 13.65
N SER A 898 -2.35 -35.07 14.77
CA SER A 898 -1.71 -33.79 15.09
C SER A 898 -0.46 -33.62 14.23
N TRP A 899 -0.26 -32.39 13.76
CA TRP A 899 0.91 -32.00 12.98
C TRP A 899 2.13 -31.79 13.88
N ASN A 900 3.25 -32.42 13.54
CA ASN A 900 4.56 -32.02 14.05
C ASN A 900 5.20 -31.02 13.08
N LYS A 901 6.05 -30.13 13.61
CA LYS A 901 6.90 -29.30 12.74
C LYS A 901 7.79 -30.23 11.91
N GLY A 902 7.83 -30.02 10.59
CA GLY A 902 8.61 -30.85 9.67
C GLY A 902 7.80 -31.96 8.96
N ASP A 903 6.60 -32.29 9.46
CA ASP A 903 5.76 -33.33 8.87
C ASP A 903 5.36 -32.97 7.42
N ILE A 904 5.36 -33.96 6.54
CA ILE A 904 4.86 -33.83 5.16
C ILE A 904 3.82 -34.92 4.90
N LEU A 905 2.58 -34.53 4.60
CA LEU A 905 1.55 -35.42 4.08
C LEU A 905 1.57 -35.38 2.55
N MET A 906 1.79 -36.52 1.90
CA MET A 906 1.60 -36.71 0.46
C MET A 906 0.33 -37.55 0.24
N LEU A 907 -0.58 -37.12 -0.61
CA LEU A 907 -1.79 -37.87 -0.94
C LEU A 907 -2.03 -37.97 -2.44
N ASP A 908 -2.71 -39.04 -2.84
CA ASP A 908 -3.35 -39.15 -4.14
C ASP A 908 -4.77 -38.58 -4.04
N ASN A 909 -5.06 -37.57 -4.85
CA ASN A 909 -6.30 -36.79 -4.79
C ASN A 909 -7.55 -37.62 -5.18
N MET A 910 -7.40 -38.72 -5.91
CA MET A 910 -8.50 -39.63 -6.24
C MET A 910 -8.69 -40.74 -5.21
N LEU A 911 -7.64 -41.11 -4.47
CA LEU A 911 -7.71 -42.11 -3.40
C LEU A 911 -8.01 -41.50 -2.03
N THR A 912 -7.67 -40.23 -1.81
CA THR A 912 -7.76 -39.58 -0.51
C THR A 912 -8.44 -38.22 -0.61
N VAL A 913 -9.51 -38.05 0.16
CA VAL A 913 -10.17 -36.76 0.41
C VAL A 913 -9.59 -36.14 1.67
N HIS A 914 -9.55 -34.81 1.74
CA HIS A 914 -8.99 -34.10 2.89
C HIS A 914 -9.84 -32.90 3.31
N SER A 915 -9.59 -32.42 4.53
CA SER A 915 -10.27 -31.28 5.16
C SER A 915 -9.30 -30.52 6.08
N ARG A 916 -9.77 -29.46 6.74
CA ARG A 916 -9.01 -28.74 7.78
C ARG A 916 -9.90 -28.46 8.98
N ASN A 917 -9.50 -28.91 10.15
CA ASN A 917 -10.16 -28.52 11.40
C ASN A 917 -9.90 -27.03 11.73
N PRO A 918 -10.77 -26.39 12.52
CA PRO A 918 -10.49 -25.09 13.13
C PRO A 918 -9.23 -25.12 14.00
N TYR A 919 -8.59 -23.97 14.20
CA TYR A 919 -7.42 -23.84 15.07
C TYR A 919 -7.28 -22.47 15.72
N ILE A 920 -6.46 -22.43 16.76
CA ILE A 920 -6.05 -21.22 17.48
C ILE A 920 -4.54 -21.02 17.32
N GLY A 921 -4.14 -19.75 17.20
CA GLY A 921 -2.74 -19.33 17.10
C GLY A 921 -2.20 -19.35 15.67
N TYR A 922 -0.88 -19.17 15.55
CA TYR A 922 -0.20 -19.14 14.27
C TYR A 922 -0.02 -20.57 13.70
N ARG A 923 -0.42 -20.78 12.44
CA ARG A 923 -0.26 -22.05 11.71
C ARG A 923 0.23 -21.76 10.31
N LYS A 924 1.22 -22.53 9.83
CA LYS A 924 1.74 -22.41 8.46
C LYS A 924 1.94 -23.77 7.83
N ILE A 925 1.02 -24.11 6.91
CA ILE A 925 1.12 -25.27 6.03
C ILE A 925 1.39 -24.79 4.61
N LEU A 926 2.42 -25.37 3.98
CA LEU A 926 2.71 -25.17 2.57
C LEU A 926 2.16 -26.32 1.74
N VAL A 927 1.74 -26.03 0.52
CA VAL A 927 1.13 -26.98 -0.41
C VAL A 927 1.94 -27.06 -1.69
N ALA A 928 2.13 -28.27 -2.21
CA ALA A 928 2.63 -28.49 -3.55
C ALA A 928 1.67 -29.43 -4.29
N MET A 929 1.54 -29.27 -5.61
CA MET A 929 0.71 -30.13 -6.44
C MET A 929 1.49 -30.59 -7.68
N GLY A 930 1.19 -31.81 -8.12
CA GLY A 930 1.92 -32.52 -9.15
C GLY A 930 1.00 -33.43 -9.96
N GLU A 931 1.44 -33.77 -11.17
CA GLU A 931 0.76 -34.70 -12.08
C GLU A 931 -0.70 -34.30 -12.42
N ILE A 932 -0.88 -33.29 -13.29
CA ILE A 932 -2.21 -32.92 -13.79
C ILE A 932 -2.74 -34.02 -14.71
N ASN A 933 -3.90 -34.56 -14.37
CA ASN A 933 -4.62 -35.53 -15.18
C ASN A 933 -5.82 -34.88 -15.89
N ASN A 934 -6.27 -35.49 -16.99
CA ASN A 934 -7.44 -35.06 -17.76
C ASN A 934 -8.37 -36.26 -17.99
N LYS A 935 -9.68 -36.05 -17.90
CA LYS A 935 -10.73 -37.05 -18.16
C LYS A 935 -10.53 -37.87 -19.45
N ASN A 936 -9.96 -37.30 -20.51
CA ASN A 936 -9.69 -38.01 -21.77
C ASN A 936 -8.68 -39.17 -21.64
N ASN A 937 -7.76 -39.11 -20.67
CA ASN A 937 -6.79 -40.18 -20.41
C ASN A 937 -7.38 -41.36 -19.62
N ILE A 938 -8.59 -41.22 -19.07
CA ILE A 938 -9.29 -42.26 -18.29
C ILE A 938 -10.14 -43.16 -19.22
N LYS A 939 -10.37 -42.74 -20.48
CA LYS A 939 -10.98 -43.58 -21.52
C LYS A 939 -9.96 -44.51 -22.20
N GLY A 940 -9.32 -45.35 -21.40
CA GLY A 940 -8.64 -46.55 -21.87
C GLY A 940 -9.50 -47.78 -21.59
N GLY A 941 -10.48 -48.06 -22.46
CA GLY A 941 -11.30 -49.27 -22.33
C GLY A 941 -12.58 -49.27 -23.17
N HIS A 942 -12.40 -49.45 -24.49
CA HIS A 942 -13.31 -50.02 -25.50
C HIS A 942 -13.42 -49.17 -26.78
N ASN A 943 -12.64 -49.59 -27.78
CA ASN A 943 -13.07 -49.53 -29.18
C ASN A 943 -14.24 -50.51 -29.34
N VAL A 944 -15.44 -50.01 -29.68
CA VAL A 944 -16.33 -50.45 -30.78
C VAL A 944 -17.23 -49.28 -31.12
#